data_AF-A0A957TUK1-F1
#
_entry.id   AF-A0A957TUK1-F1
#
_cell.length_a   1.000
_cell.length_b   1.000
_cell.length_c   1.000
_cell.angle_alpha   90.00
_cell.angle_beta   90.00
_cell.angle_gamma   90.00
#
_symmetry.space_group_name_H-M   'P 1'
#
loop_
_entity.id
_entity.type
_entity.pdbx_description
1 polymer ?
#
loop_
_entity_poly.entity_id
_entity_poly.type
_entity_poly.pdbx_seq_one_letter_code
_entity_poly.pdbx_strand_id
1 'polypeptide(L)'
;PVVVDYYDERRFAIAAANKAELGAEIVDLTYRKHYADPAAQPYVDDQIDSSDNQRRAGGVADWAHRAGQGAYFDWVVANAILPPEDERYSDVRRIDRTTVLELGAIAEQYAAIQAQLDDADAGVNPLGLAQDVVLFDLDPARTAEGDTHFEQIYQRSLATLGNTLKLFEYANQMKLAQRAEQNTRRDFVSTIIEEDTALINELIELFGYPYDADIGVNGTYPEGYTGPDIYNYMLLERTDLTDPKKRCTEESCADKIETVLVEVKPMECLGFFVEILTPEANGSICADASEKGINVFTTTHVLTFTYEVDLDLDGGRGRYLPDTWQDSTRKAWGEIQRKLWGVYDSRNEYEQAVTAYDNHVTEMENKVETIKDRYEVLKESNRLRKHNQSSLNDLDFLIFGMKEGAMAFRLVSDALEFSIDAVAEGVPTIFGTSTDAAKPVKGTIKSTGFFLWAVSKVVEASFDSIENIAEYNKETQVREFEIDLFQLEADYELRNLGREMQALIRQERELRLAVFLAADNFDGARLDYDAAVQQGFRKLQELIRLRKRWAGQIAEERYNDMAFRLFQHDALRKYRQQFDLAQQYVYLTAAAYDYETNLAGNDPANGDRFLRQIVGLRSLGELRWTTGPWDVEPIVGSGGLAETLGRMRDNFVVLKGQLGFNNPQYEANRFSLRRELFGLDGTGDNSAWQAALQSYYVADINSDPRVARLAKAPYGAADPQPGLVIP
;
A
#
# COMPACT_ATOMS: atom_id res chain seq x y z
N PRO A 1 21.63 -9.47 22.93
CA PRO A 1 20.44 -10.28 23.29
C PRO A 1 19.43 -10.25 22.15
N VAL A 2 19.21 -11.37 21.46
CA VAL A 2 18.14 -11.47 20.45
C VAL A 2 16.82 -11.38 21.20
N VAL A 3 15.98 -10.40 20.86
CA VAL A 3 14.62 -10.30 21.40
C VAL A 3 13.83 -11.42 20.76
N VAL A 4 13.57 -12.49 21.50
CA VAL A 4 12.73 -13.60 21.04
C VAL A 4 11.29 -13.14 21.13
N ASP A 5 10.62 -12.90 20.01
CA ASP A 5 9.16 -12.71 19.96
C ASP A 5 8.46 -14.05 19.62
N TYR A 6 7.15 -14.15 19.86
CA TYR A 6 6.34 -15.34 19.54
C TYR A 6 5.29 -15.09 18.45
N TYR A 7 5.53 -14.12 17.56
CA TYR A 7 4.52 -13.73 16.55
C TYR A 7 4.32 -14.82 15.51
N ASP A 8 5.38 -15.52 15.12
CA ASP A 8 5.32 -16.60 14.15
C ASP A 8 4.64 -17.85 14.71
N GLU A 9 4.86 -18.14 16.00
CA GLU A 9 4.19 -19.23 16.73
C GLU A 9 2.68 -18.98 16.83
N ARG A 10 2.27 -17.74 17.10
CA ARG A 10 0.85 -17.36 17.05
C ARG A 10 0.28 -17.51 15.65
N ARG A 11 1.01 -17.08 14.61
CA ARG A 11 0.58 -17.25 13.20
C ARG A 11 0.45 -18.72 12.83
N PHE A 12 1.36 -19.57 13.30
CA PHE A 12 1.26 -21.02 13.14
C PHE A 12 -0.03 -21.55 13.78
N ALA A 13 -0.33 -21.18 15.02
CA ALA A 13 -1.57 -21.60 15.70
C ALA A 13 -2.83 -21.18 14.95
N ILE A 14 -2.87 -19.95 14.41
CA ILE A 14 -3.98 -19.47 13.57
C ILE A 14 -4.12 -20.30 12.29
N ALA A 15 -3.01 -20.56 11.59
CA ALA A 15 -3.03 -21.36 10.36
C ALA A 15 -3.46 -22.81 10.64
N ALA A 16 -3.00 -23.39 11.75
CA ALA A 16 -3.37 -24.72 12.22
C ALA A 16 -4.86 -24.83 12.55
N ALA A 17 -5.43 -23.83 13.25
CA ALA A 17 -6.86 -23.79 13.56
C ALA A 17 -7.71 -23.75 12.28
N ASN A 18 -7.37 -22.87 11.33
CA ASN A 18 -8.08 -22.78 10.04
C ASN A 18 -7.96 -24.07 9.23
N LYS A 19 -6.80 -24.75 9.28
CA LYS A 19 -6.59 -26.05 8.63
C LYS A 19 -7.43 -27.15 9.27
N ALA A 20 -7.56 -27.17 10.60
CA ALA A 20 -8.40 -28.13 11.31
C ALA A 20 -9.89 -27.90 11.01
N GLU A 21 -10.34 -26.64 10.97
CA GLU A 21 -11.70 -26.27 10.56
C GLU A 21 -12.01 -26.72 9.13
N LEU A 22 -11.11 -26.45 8.17
CA LEU A 22 -11.23 -26.96 6.81
C LEU A 22 -11.30 -28.50 6.78
N GLY A 23 -10.51 -29.17 7.61
CA GLY A 23 -10.54 -30.62 7.77
C GLY A 23 -11.92 -31.13 8.20
N ALA A 24 -12.52 -30.52 9.23
CA ALA A 24 -13.86 -30.84 9.70
C ALA A 24 -14.93 -30.61 8.62
N GLU A 25 -14.80 -29.54 7.83
CA GLU A 25 -15.70 -29.29 6.71
C GLU A 25 -15.56 -30.32 5.59
N ILE A 26 -14.34 -30.75 5.26
CA ILE A 26 -14.11 -31.78 4.24
C ILE A 26 -14.77 -33.10 4.65
N VAL A 27 -14.68 -33.47 5.93
CA VAL A 27 -15.30 -34.68 6.46
C VAL A 27 -16.83 -34.60 6.37
N ASP A 28 -17.45 -33.51 6.84
CA ASP A 28 -18.89 -33.26 6.71
C ASP A 28 -19.37 -33.30 5.24
N LEU A 29 -18.67 -32.61 4.35
CA LEU A 29 -19.02 -32.56 2.93
C LEU A 29 -18.89 -33.93 2.26
N THR A 30 -17.84 -34.67 2.58
CA THR A 30 -17.65 -36.04 2.10
C THR A 30 -18.76 -36.94 2.63
N TYR A 31 -19.11 -36.79 3.91
CA TYR A 31 -20.15 -37.61 4.51
C TYR A 31 -21.51 -37.40 3.83
N ARG A 32 -21.89 -36.14 3.64
CA ARG A 32 -23.10 -35.78 2.89
C ARG A 32 -23.07 -36.22 1.43
N LYS A 33 -21.91 -36.20 0.76
CA LYS A 33 -21.76 -36.62 -0.65
C LYS A 33 -22.02 -38.13 -0.81
N HIS A 34 -21.52 -38.93 0.12
CA HIS A 34 -21.58 -40.40 0.05
C HIS A 34 -22.70 -41.00 0.91
N TYR A 35 -23.56 -40.18 1.52
CA TYR A 35 -24.65 -40.67 2.34
C TYR A 35 -25.67 -41.45 1.50
N ALA A 36 -25.90 -42.70 1.88
CA ALA A 36 -26.94 -43.57 1.36
C ALA A 36 -27.61 -44.30 2.54
N ASP A 37 -28.93 -44.45 2.49
CA ASP A 37 -29.69 -45.17 3.50
C ASP A 37 -29.32 -46.67 3.50
N PRO A 38 -28.80 -47.22 4.61
CA PRO A 38 -28.38 -48.63 4.72
C PRO A 38 -29.48 -49.64 4.41
N ALA A 39 -30.76 -49.30 4.62
CA ALA A 39 -31.90 -50.19 4.38
C ALA A 39 -32.22 -50.36 2.88
N ALA A 40 -31.83 -49.39 2.04
CA ALA A 40 -32.14 -49.38 0.61
C ALA A 40 -30.91 -49.59 -0.29
N GLN A 41 -29.72 -49.18 0.15
CA GLN A 41 -28.46 -49.42 -0.55
C GLN A 41 -27.33 -49.68 0.45
N PRO A 42 -26.46 -50.68 0.21
CA PRO A 42 -25.22 -50.78 0.96
C PRO A 42 -24.40 -49.51 0.75
N TYR A 43 -23.74 -49.03 1.81
CA TYR A 43 -22.73 -47.98 1.68
C TYR A 43 -21.64 -48.47 0.72
N VAL A 44 -21.61 -47.92 -0.50
CA VAL A 44 -20.58 -48.21 -1.50
C VAL A 44 -19.80 -46.93 -1.73
N ASP A 45 -18.67 -46.81 -1.05
CA ASP A 45 -17.60 -45.94 -1.50
C ASP A 45 -16.91 -46.65 -2.67
N ASP A 46 -17.22 -46.23 -3.90
CA ASP A 46 -16.65 -46.78 -5.13
C ASP A 46 -15.15 -46.48 -5.26
N GLN A 47 -14.64 -45.63 -4.38
CA GLN A 47 -13.27 -45.14 -4.35
C GLN A 47 -12.84 -44.45 -5.66
N ILE A 48 -13.80 -43.92 -6.43
CA ILE A 48 -13.61 -43.33 -7.75
C ILE A 48 -14.20 -41.92 -7.74
N ASP A 49 -13.39 -40.92 -8.09
CA ASP A 49 -13.91 -39.57 -8.27
C ASP A 49 -14.67 -39.48 -9.60
N SER A 50 -15.98 -39.24 -9.53
CA SER A 50 -16.85 -39.11 -10.70
C SER A 50 -16.46 -37.97 -11.66
N SER A 51 -15.65 -37.01 -11.22
CA SER A 51 -15.25 -35.85 -12.03
C SER A 51 -14.10 -36.14 -13.01
N ASP A 52 -13.19 -37.06 -12.66
CA ASP A 52 -12.02 -37.41 -13.48
C ASP A 52 -11.83 -38.93 -13.67
N ASN A 53 -12.72 -39.73 -13.08
CA ASN A 53 -12.73 -41.20 -13.10
C ASN A 53 -11.40 -41.82 -12.58
N GLN A 54 -10.63 -41.06 -11.79
CA GLN A 54 -9.43 -41.54 -11.14
C GLN A 54 -9.76 -42.16 -9.78
N ARG A 55 -8.92 -43.13 -9.39
CA ARG A 55 -8.94 -43.71 -8.05
C ARG A 55 -8.29 -42.73 -7.06
N ARG A 56 -9.03 -41.69 -6.70
CA ARG A 56 -8.67 -40.72 -5.65
C ARG A 56 -9.89 -40.54 -4.77
N ALA A 57 -10.03 -41.40 -3.78
CA ALA A 57 -11.15 -41.32 -2.87
C ALA A 57 -10.64 -41.52 -1.46
N GLY A 58 -10.54 -40.41 -0.73
CA GLY A 58 -10.70 -40.53 0.70
C GLY A 58 -12.20 -40.69 0.95
N GLY A 59 -12.60 -41.81 1.56
CA GLY A 59 -13.92 -41.91 2.17
C GLY A 59 -14.03 -41.02 3.40
N VAL A 60 -15.18 -41.04 4.07
CA VAL A 60 -15.40 -40.27 5.31
C VAL A 60 -14.33 -40.60 6.36
N ALA A 61 -14.07 -41.89 6.57
CA ALA A 61 -13.06 -42.36 7.52
C ALA A 61 -11.63 -41.95 7.14
N ASP A 62 -11.27 -41.97 5.84
CA ASP A 62 -9.94 -41.57 5.39
C ASP A 62 -9.68 -40.07 5.60
N TRP A 63 -10.67 -39.24 5.26
CA TRP A 63 -10.59 -37.81 5.51
C TRP A 63 -10.59 -37.49 7.00
N ALA A 64 -11.41 -38.19 7.80
CA ALA A 64 -11.43 -38.04 9.25
C ALA A 64 -10.07 -38.40 9.86
N HIS A 65 -9.44 -39.49 9.43
CA HIS A 65 -8.09 -39.84 9.87
C HIS A 65 -7.04 -38.80 9.50
N ARG A 66 -7.05 -38.30 8.25
CA ARG A 66 -6.08 -37.30 7.79
C ARG A 66 -6.25 -35.96 8.49
N ALA A 67 -7.49 -35.48 8.58
CA ALA A 67 -7.84 -34.21 9.22
C ALA A 67 -7.60 -34.29 10.73
N GLY A 68 -8.02 -35.39 11.37
CA GLY A 68 -7.81 -35.63 12.80
C GLY A 68 -6.33 -35.74 13.15
N GLN A 69 -5.55 -36.56 12.44
CA GLN A 69 -4.10 -36.63 12.67
C GLN A 69 -3.40 -35.30 12.41
N GLY A 70 -3.80 -34.58 11.35
CA GLY A 70 -3.29 -33.25 11.05
C GLY A 70 -3.55 -32.26 12.19
N ALA A 71 -4.79 -32.18 12.67
CA ALA A 71 -5.16 -31.33 13.80
C ALA A 71 -4.41 -31.73 15.08
N TYR A 72 -4.26 -33.03 15.35
CA TYR A 72 -3.50 -33.51 16.50
C TYR A 72 -2.01 -33.10 16.43
N PHE A 73 -1.35 -33.32 15.29
CA PHE A 73 0.05 -32.94 15.13
C PHE A 73 0.25 -31.44 15.20
N ASP A 74 -0.62 -30.67 14.55
CA ASP A 74 -0.56 -29.20 14.58
C ASP A 74 -0.80 -28.69 16.01
N TRP A 75 -1.72 -29.30 16.78
CA TRP A 75 -1.93 -28.98 18.20
C TRP A 75 -0.69 -29.28 19.06
N VAL A 76 -0.06 -30.44 18.87
CA VAL A 76 1.18 -30.81 19.60
C VAL A 76 2.30 -29.84 19.27
N VAL A 77 2.49 -29.49 18.00
CA VAL A 77 3.52 -28.54 17.55
C VAL A 77 3.24 -27.15 18.11
N ALA A 78 2.01 -26.65 18.02
CA ALA A 78 1.62 -25.34 18.54
C ALA A 78 1.85 -25.25 20.06
N ASN A 79 1.52 -26.29 20.81
CA ASN A 79 1.84 -26.36 22.23
C ASN A 79 3.35 -26.42 22.49
N ALA A 80 4.13 -27.13 21.67
CA ALA A 80 5.57 -27.25 21.87
C ALA A 80 6.32 -25.94 21.64
N ILE A 81 5.89 -25.14 20.65
CA ILE A 81 6.55 -23.88 20.28
C ILE A 81 6.06 -22.70 21.14
N LEU A 82 4.82 -22.72 21.62
CA LEU A 82 4.30 -21.67 22.51
C LEU A 82 4.70 -21.91 23.97
N PRO A 83 5.16 -20.87 24.68
CA PRO A 83 5.48 -20.98 26.10
C PRO A 83 4.19 -21.21 26.91
N PRO A 84 4.25 -21.95 28.02
CA PRO A 84 3.10 -22.13 28.92
C PRO A 84 2.65 -20.80 29.54
N GLU A 85 3.58 -19.92 29.88
CA GLU A 85 3.32 -18.56 30.39
C GLU A 85 4.41 -17.63 29.87
N ASP A 86 4.03 -16.44 29.41
CA ASP A 86 4.96 -15.40 29.00
C ASP A 86 5.04 -14.30 30.07
N GLU A 87 6.11 -14.34 30.86
CA GLU A 87 6.37 -13.37 31.94
C GLU A 87 6.95 -12.02 31.43
N ARG A 88 7.29 -11.91 30.14
CA ARG A 88 8.00 -10.72 29.60
C ARG A 88 7.06 -9.54 29.38
N TYR A 89 5.78 -9.81 29.13
CA TYR A 89 4.76 -8.80 28.85
C TYR A 89 3.52 -9.04 29.70
N SER A 90 3.00 -7.99 30.34
CA SER A 90 1.73 -8.02 31.07
C SER A 90 0.58 -7.37 30.30
N ASP A 91 0.82 -6.98 29.05
CA ASP A 91 -0.12 -6.27 28.18
C ASP A 91 -0.57 -7.15 27.00
N VAL A 92 -1.22 -6.55 25.99
CA VAL A 92 -1.76 -7.23 24.81
C VAL A 92 -0.69 -7.94 23.97
N ARG A 93 0.61 -7.68 24.19
CA ARG A 93 1.71 -8.37 23.50
C ARG A 93 2.04 -9.74 24.11
N ARG A 94 1.44 -10.10 25.24
CA ARG A 94 1.60 -11.41 25.87
C ARG A 94 1.09 -12.53 24.94
N ILE A 95 2.01 -13.38 24.49
CA ILE A 95 1.71 -14.53 23.62
C ILE A 95 2.16 -15.80 24.34
N ASP A 96 1.21 -16.54 24.89
CA ASP A 96 1.41 -17.81 25.55
C ASP A 96 0.18 -18.73 25.33
N ARG A 97 0.23 -19.95 25.86
CA ARG A 97 -0.87 -20.92 25.72
C ARG A 97 -2.19 -20.47 26.37
N THR A 98 -2.17 -19.44 27.22
CA THR A 98 -3.38 -18.89 27.86
C THR A 98 -4.02 -17.79 27.03
N THR A 99 -3.24 -17.04 26.24
CA THR A 99 -3.74 -15.95 25.39
C THR A 99 -4.05 -16.37 23.96
N VAL A 100 -3.42 -17.45 23.46
CA VAL A 100 -3.66 -18.01 22.12
C VAL A 100 -4.87 -18.95 22.14
N LEU A 101 -6.05 -18.39 21.84
CA LEU A 101 -7.33 -19.12 21.84
C LEU A 101 -7.41 -20.19 20.74
N GLU A 102 -6.59 -20.06 19.70
CA GLU A 102 -6.55 -20.97 18.54
C GLU A 102 -6.12 -22.39 18.93
N LEU A 103 -5.39 -22.57 20.03
CA LEU A 103 -5.09 -23.90 20.59
C LEU A 103 -6.36 -24.65 21.02
N GLY A 104 -7.31 -23.93 21.61
CA GLY A 104 -8.63 -24.48 21.95
C GLY A 104 -9.42 -24.83 20.69
N ALA A 105 -9.40 -23.94 19.70
CA ALA A 105 -10.09 -24.16 18.43
C ALA A 105 -9.61 -25.43 17.70
N ILE A 106 -8.30 -25.71 17.65
CA ILE A 106 -7.80 -26.96 17.03
C ILE A 106 -8.36 -28.20 17.73
N ALA A 107 -8.41 -28.20 19.07
CA ALA A 107 -8.95 -29.32 19.85
C ALA A 107 -10.46 -29.48 19.64
N GLU A 108 -11.21 -28.37 19.56
CA GLU A 108 -12.63 -28.38 19.24
C GLU A 108 -12.89 -28.94 17.84
N GLN A 109 -12.12 -28.55 16.83
CA GLN A 109 -12.25 -29.07 15.47
C GLN A 109 -11.88 -30.56 15.37
N TYR A 110 -10.88 -31.02 16.12
CA TYR A 110 -10.58 -32.45 16.24
C TYR A 110 -11.77 -33.22 16.82
N ALA A 111 -12.38 -32.70 17.89
CA ALA A 111 -13.56 -33.33 18.49
C ALA A 111 -14.76 -33.34 17.53
N ALA A 112 -14.93 -32.29 16.72
CA ALA A 112 -15.96 -32.23 15.68
C ALA A 112 -15.73 -33.30 14.59
N ILE A 113 -14.48 -33.49 14.13
CA ILE A 113 -14.12 -34.54 13.17
C ILE A 113 -14.44 -35.93 13.75
N GLN A 114 -14.09 -36.16 15.02
CA GLN A 114 -14.39 -37.42 15.69
C GLN A 114 -15.90 -37.65 15.81
N ALA A 115 -16.66 -36.64 16.20
CA ALA A 115 -18.11 -36.74 16.32
C ALA A 115 -18.78 -37.06 14.98
N GLN A 116 -18.33 -36.46 13.87
CA GLN A 116 -18.84 -36.78 12.53
C GLN A 116 -18.57 -38.23 12.12
N LEU A 117 -17.41 -38.77 12.50
CA LEU A 117 -17.09 -40.17 12.26
C LEU A 117 -17.94 -41.11 13.13
N ASP A 118 -18.08 -40.78 14.42
CA ASP A 118 -18.91 -41.56 15.36
C ASP A 118 -20.39 -41.57 14.93
N ASP A 119 -20.91 -40.43 14.44
CA ASP A 119 -22.26 -40.31 13.88
C ASP A 119 -22.43 -41.22 12.64
N ALA A 120 -21.45 -41.20 11.75
CA ALA A 120 -21.45 -42.06 10.57
C ALA A 120 -21.43 -43.55 10.94
N ASP A 121 -20.63 -43.94 11.94
CA ASP A 121 -20.56 -45.32 12.45
C ASP A 121 -21.86 -45.73 13.18
N ALA A 122 -22.54 -44.80 13.84
CA ALA A 122 -23.81 -45.02 14.53
C ALA A 122 -25.03 -45.05 13.58
N GLY A 123 -24.84 -44.76 12.28
CA GLY A 123 -25.93 -44.67 11.31
C GLY A 123 -26.83 -43.44 11.49
N VAL A 124 -26.35 -42.43 12.21
CA VAL A 124 -26.97 -41.11 12.29
C VAL A 124 -26.78 -40.42 10.95
N ASN A 125 -27.74 -39.67 10.43
CA ASN A 125 -27.54 -38.99 9.15
C ASN A 125 -26.53 -37.83 9.27
N PRO A 126 -25.99 -37.30 8.15
CA PRO A 126 -25.04 -36.19 8.16
C PRO A 126 -25.57 -34.86 8.74
N LEU A 127 -26.86 -34.79 9.08
CA LEU A 127 -27.47 -33.65 9.74
C LEU A 127 -27.47 -33.81 11.27
N GLY A 128 -26.91 -34.91 11.80
CA GLY A 128 -26.91 -35.24 13.23
C GLY A 128 -28.23 -35.82 13.73
N LEU A 129 -29.07 -36.34 12.82
CA LEU A 129 -30.40 -36.88 13.15
C LEU A 129 -30.44 -38.39 12.94
N ALA A 130 -31.05 -39.12 13.88
CA ALA A 130 -31.31 -40.54 13.72
C ALA A 130 -32.21 -40.81 12.49
N GLN A 131 -32.04 -41.96 11.84
CA GLN A 131 -32.74 -42.31 10.61
C GLN A 131 -34.28 -42.25 10.75
N ASP A 132 -34.80 -42.79 11.85
CA ASP A 132 -36.25 -42.84 12.16
C ASP A 132 -36.71 -41.70 13.07
N VAL A 133 -36.04 -40.54 13.03
CA VAL A 133 -36.41 -39.41 13.90
C VAL A 133 -37.75 -38.82 13.48
N VAL A 134 -38.64 -38.63 14.44
CA VAL A 134 -39.91 -37.92 14.26
C VAL A 134 -40.11 -36.95 15.42
N LEU A 135 -40.32 -35.66 15.14
CA LEU A 135 -40.37 -34.61 16.15
C LEU A 135 -41.77 -34.48 16.77
N PHE A 136 -42.03 -35.12 17.91
CA PHE A 136 -43.31 -34.99 18.63
C PHE A 136 -43.40 -33.78 19.57
N ASP A 137 -43.11 -32.58 19.05
CA ASP A 137 -43.32 -31.31 19.75
C ASP A 137 -44.53 -30.57 19.15
N LEU A 138 -45.71 -31.10 19.43
CA LEU A 138 -46.99 -30.65 18.90
C LEU A 138 -47.71 -29.75 19.89
N ASP A 139 -48.31 -28.67 19.39
CA ASP A 139 -49.26 -27.87 20.15
C ASP A 139 -50.64 -28.53 20.12
N PRO A 140 -51.13 -29.07 21.24
CA PRO A 140 -52.41 -29.77 21.29
C PRO A 140 -53.60 -28.85 20.96
N ALA A 141 -53.49 -27.54 21.23
CA ALA A 141 -54.56 -26.59 20.93
C ALA A 141 -54.73 -26.45 19.41
N ARG A 142 -53.62 -26.33 18.69
CA ARG A 142 -53.61 -26.26 17.22
C ARG A 142 -54.07 -27.57 16.58
N THR A 143 -53.70 -28.70 17.17
CA THR A 143 -54.21 -30.01 16.72
C THR A 143 -55.73 -30.10 16.89
N ALA A 144 -56.28 -29.55 17.97
CA ALA A 144 -57.73 -29.49 18.18
C ALA A 144 -58.45 -28.57 17.17
N GLU A 145 -57.74 -27.57 16.62
CA GLU A 145 -58.23 -26.68 15.55
C GLU A 145 -58.12 -27.30 14.15
N GLY A 146 -57.51 -28.49 14.02
CA GLY A 146 -57.40 -29.23 12.75
C GLY A 146 -56.05 -29.09 12.03
N ASP A 147 -55.04 -28.52 12.69
CA ASP A 147 -53.66 -28.53 12.20
C ASP A 147 -53.02 -29.90 12.44
N THR A 148 -52.51 -30.50 11.37
CA THR A 148 -51.78 -31.77 11.39
C THR A 148 -50.36 -31.59 11.91
N HIS A 149 -49.70 -32.70 12.26
CA HIS A 149 -48.32 -32.70 12.72
C HIS A 149 -47.37 -32.19 11.63
N PHE A 150 -47.57 -32.61 10.37
CA PHE A 150 -46.83 -32.07 9.23
C PHE A 150 -47.00 -30.55 9.14
N GLU A 151 -48.23 -30.03 9.21
CA GLU A 151 -48.48 -28.58 9.08
C GLU A 151 -47.80 -27.78 10.19
N GLN A 152 -47.79 -28.28 11.43
CA GLN A 152 -47.13 -27.57 12.54
C GLN A 152 -45.60 -27.50 12.35
N ILE A 153 -44.95 -28.59 11.93
CA ILE A 153 -43.50 -28.61 11.69
C ILE A 153 -43.14 -27.85 10.42
N TYR A 154 -43.94 -27.98 9.36
CA TYR A 154 -43.79 -27.24 8.11
C TYR A 154 -43.67 -25.74 8.35
N GLN A 155 -44.49 -25.19 9.26
CA GLN A 155 -44.44 -23.77 9.60
C GLN A 155 -43.17 -23.37 10.35
N ARG A 156 -42.66 -24.23 11.24
CA ARG A 156 -41.37 -24.01 11.92
C ARG A 156 -40.22 -24.00 10.92
N SER A 157 -40.29 -24.87 9.91
CA SER A 157 -39.34 -24.90 8.79
C SER A 157 -39.40 -23.64 7.93
N LEU A 158 -40.60 -23.11 7.64
CA LEU A 158 -40.74 -21.82 6.95
C LEU A 158 -40.11 -20.67 7.73
N ALA A 159 -40.34 -20.60 9.05
CA ALA A 159 -39.71 -19.58 9.89
C ALA A 159 -38.18 -19.67 9.85
N THR A 160 -37.64 -20.89 9.91
CA THR A 160 -36.19 -21.12 9.84
C THR A 160 -35.61 -20.76 8.46
N LEU A 161 -36.29 -21.11 7.38
CA LEU A 161 -35.92 -20.70 6.01
C LEU A 161 -35.97 -19.19 5.82
N GLY A 162 -36.96 -18.49 6.39
CA GLY A 162 -37.05 -17.04 6.37
C GLY A 162 -35.86 -16.36 7.07
N ASN A 163 -35.45 -16.87 8.23
CA ASN A 163 -34.23 -16.41 8.91
C ASN A 163 -32.96 -16.69 8.10
N THR A 164 -32.90 -17.85 7.44
CA THR A 164 -31.80 -18.24 6.55
C THR A 164 -31.69 -17.30 5.34
N LEU A 165 -32.83 -16.93 4.74
CA LEU A 165 -32.90 -16.01 3.62
C LEU A 165 -32.37 -14.62 3.99
N LYS A 166 -32.72 -14.10 5.17
CA LYS A 166 -32.18 -12.82 5.68
C LYS A 166 -30.65 -12.85 5.77
N LEU A 167 -30.08 -13.94 6.30
CA LEU A 167 -28.61 -14.10 6.37
C LEU A 167 -27.97 -14.26 4.99
N PHE A 168 -28.63 -14.94 4.07
CA PHE A 168 -28.18 -15.06 2.68
C PHE A 168 -28.13 -13.70 1.98
N GLU A 169 -29.20 -12.90 2.11
CA GLU A 169 -29.27 -11.53 1.58
C GLU A 169 -28.17 -10.64 2.18
N TYR A 170 -27.95 -10.72 3.50
CA TYR A 170 -26.86 -10.01 4.17
C TYR A 170 -25.47 -10.41 3.63
N ALA A 171 -25.20 -11.72 3.49
CA ALA A 171 -23.94 -12.20 2.91
C ALA A 171 -23.73 -11.72 1.47
N ASN A 172 -24.80 -11.67 0.67
CA ASN A 172 -24.75 -11.12 -0.70
C ASN A 172 -24.46 -9.62 -0.71
N GLN A 173 -25.06 -8.84 0.18
CA GLN A 173 -24.76 -7.41 0.32
C GLN A 173 -23.29 -7.18 0.64
N MET A 174 -22.71 -7.97 1.56
CA MET A 174 -21.26 -7.88 1.87
C MET A 174 -20.39 -8.19 0.66
N LYS A 175 -20.76 -9.20 -0.15
CA LYS A 175 -20.06 -9.53 -1.40
C LYS A 175 -20.16 -8.41 -2.45
N LEU A 176 -21.31 -7.74 -2.55
CA LEU A 176 -21.47 -6.59 -3.44
C LEU A 176 -20.64 -5.39 -2.97
N ALA A 177 -20.63 -5.11 -1.66
CA ALA A 177 -19.80 -4.06 -1.06
C ALA A 177 -18.31 -4.29 -1.33
N GLN A 178 -17.83 -5.53 -1.15
CA GLN A 178 -16.45 -5.90 -1.48
C GLN A 178 -16.11 -5.66 -2.96
N ARG A 179 -17.02 -6.01 -3.88
CA ARG A 179 -16.81 -5.75 -5.32
C ARG A 179 -16.78 -4.26 -5.65
N ALA A 180 -17.63 -3.47 -4.99
CA ALA A 180 -17.64 -2.03 -5.15
C ALA A 180 -16.32 -1.41 -4.67
N GLU A 181 -15.81 -1.82 -3.50
CA GLU A 181 -14.49 -1.41 -3.01
C GLU A 181 -13.39 -1.80 -4.00
N GLN A 182 -13.40 -3.03 -4.53
CA GLN A 182 -12.34 -3.50 -5.42
C GLN A 182 -12.26 -2.69 -6.72
N ASN A 183 -13.40 -2.23 -7.23
CA ASN A 183 -13.45 -1.34 -8.38
C ASN A 183 -12.88 0.04 -8.03
N THR A 184 -13.33 0.64 -6.92
CA THR A 184 -12.79 1.93 -6.43
C THR A 184 -11.28 1.87 -6.22
N ARG A 185 -10.77 0.78 -5.65
CA ARG A 185 -9.35 0.54 -5.44
C ARG A 185 -8.57 0.45 -6.75
N ARG A 186 -9.14 -0.20 -7.78
CA ARG A 186 -8.51 -0.27 -9.11
C ARG A 186 -8.39 1.12 -9.73
N ASP A 187 -9.45 1.91 -9.65
CA ASP A 187 -9.46 3.27 -10.19
C ASP A 187 -8.44 4.16 -9.47
N PHE A 188 -8.42 4.09 -8.13
CA PHE A 188 -7.43 4.80 -7.29
C PHE A 188 -5.99 4.44 -7.65
N VAL A 189 -5.69 3.15 -7.87
CA VAL A 189 -4.34 2.71 -8.30
C VAL A 189 -3.98 3.26 -9.67
N SER A 190 -4.91 3.30 -10.63
CA SER A 190 -4.67 3.93 -11.95
C SER A 190 -4.32 5.40 -11.80
N THR A 191 -5.10 6.14 -11.00
CA THR A 191 -4.87 7.57 -10.73
C THR A 191 -3.49 7.80 -10.10
N ILE A 192 -3.08 6.98 -9.12
CA ILE A 192 -1.74 7.09 -8.53
C ILE A 192 -0.65 6.91 -9.61
N ILE A 193 -0.75 5.88 -10.44
CA ILE A 193 0.27 5.59 -11.46
C ILE A 193 0.35 6.74 -12.48
N GLU A 194 -0.80 7.27 -12.90
CA GLU A 194 -0.88 8.40 -13.83
C GLU A 194 -0.25 9.67 -13.24
N GLU A 195 -0.62 10.04 -12.02
CA GLU A 195 -0.07 11.22 -11.32
C GLU A 195 1.43 11.07 -11.02
N ASP A 196 1.86 9.88 -10.56
CA ASP A 196 3.28 9.60 -10.27
C ASP A 196 4.13 9.68 -11.54
N THR A 197 3.66 9.07 -12.63
CA THR A 197 4.36 9.09 -13.92
C THR A 197 4.41 10.50 -14.51
N ALA A 198 3.32 11.28 -14.39
CA ALA A 198 3.29 12.67 -14.85
C ALA A 198 4.32 13.53 -14.11
N LEU A 199 4.40 13.42 -12.79
CA LEU A 199 5.38 14.16 -11.99
C LEU A 199 6.82 13.70 -12.24
N ILE A 200 7.04 12.41 -12.46
CA ILE A 200 8.36 11.90 -12.86
C ILE A 200 8.77 12.49 -14.21
N ASN A 201 7.85 12.57 -15.18
CA ASN A 201 8.13 13.18 -16.48
C ASN A 201 8.46 14.67 -16.35
N GLU A 202 7.71 15.43 -15.54
CA GLU A 202 8.03 16.83 -15.24
C GLU A 202 9.42 16.97 -14.59
N LEU A 203 9.79 16.05 -13.70
CA LEU A 203 11.12 16.04 -13.11
C LEU A 203 12.21 15.71 -14.13
N ILE A 204 11.95 14.81 -15.07
CA ILE A 204 12.88 14.51 -16.18
C ILE A 204 13.03 15.73 -17.09
N GLU A 205 11.96 16.49 -17.35
CA GLU A 205 12.05 17.73 -18.13
C GLU A 205 12.93 18.79 -17.44
N LEU A 206 12.89 18.86 -16.11
CA LEU A 206 13.67 19.81 -15.33
C LEU A 206 15.14 19.36 -15.14
N PHE A 207 15.33 18.14 -14.65
CA PHE A 207 16.64 17.59 -14.26
C PHE A 207 17.38 16.84 -15.38
N GLY A 208 16.68 16.42 -16.44
CA GLY A 208 17.24 15.56 -17.48
C GLY A 208 17.43 14.11 -17.02
N TYR A 209 17.98 13.28 -17.91
CA TYR A 209 18.38 11.92 -17.60
C TYR A 209 19.83 11.88 -17.09
N PRO A 210 20.20 10.89 -16.25
CA PRO A 210 21.58 10.69 -15.86
C PRO A 210 22.43 10.24 -17.06
N TYR A 211 23.75 10.35 -16.90
CA TYR A 211 24.71 9.83 -17.87
C TYR A 211 24.68 8.30 -17.87
N ASP A 212 24.88 7.68 -19.04
CA ASP A 212 24.91 6.22 -19.15
C ASP A 212 25.98 5.58 -18.25
N ALA A 213 27.14 6.22 -18.07
CA ALA A 213 28.20 5.77 -17.18
C ALA A 213 27.85 5.84 -15.68
N ASP A 214 26.82 6.61 -15.30
CA ASP A 214 26.34 6.75 -13.92
C ASP A 214 25.23 5.74 -13.59
N ILE A 215 24.87 4.87 -14.54
CA ILE A 215 23.88 3.79 -14.38
C ILE A 215 24.62 2.43 -14.33
N GLY A 216 24.47 1.70 -13.23
CA GLY A 216 25.00 0.35 -13.08
C GLY A 216 25.89 0.17 -11.85
N VAL A 217 26.68 -0.91 -11.82
CA VAL A 217 27.38 -1.40 -10.62
C VAL A 217 28.35 -0.38 -10.00
N ASN A 218 28.90 0.53 -10.80
CA ASN A 218 29.86 1.55 -10.36
C ASN A 218 29.28 2.97 -10.40
N GLY A 219 27.99 3.13 -10.73
CA GLY A 219 27.30 4.41 -10.84
C GLY A 219 26.41 4.71 -9.63
N THR A 220 25.91 5.93 -9.57
CA THR A 220 24.98 6.38 -8.52
C THR A 220 23.62 5.71 -8.65
N TYR A 221 23.22 5.39 -9.89
CA TYR A 221 21.92 4.81 -10.21
C TYR A 221 22.01 3.31 -10.49
N PRO A 222 21.02 2.50 -10.05
CA PRO A 222 21.01 1.05 -10.31
C PRO A 222 20.83 0.75 -11.80
N GLU A 223 21.27 -0.45 -12.23
CA GLU A 223 21.11 -0.89 -13.61
C GLU A 223 19.63 -0.87 -14.05
N GLY A 224 19.36 -0.28 -15.23
CA GLY A 224 18.01 -0.13 -15.77
C GLY A 224 17.22 1.08 -15.27
N TYR A 225 17.86 2.02 -14.57
CA TYR A 225 17.21 3.26 -14.12
C TYR A 225 16.76 4.15 -15.30
N THR A 226 15.52 4.65 -15.24
CA THR A 226 14.92 5.51 -16.28
C THR A 226 14.30 6.80 -15.71
N GLY A 227 14.70 7.20 -14.51
CA GLY A 227 14.18 8.39 -13.84
C GLY A 227 15.02 9.65 -14.07
N PRO A 228 14.68 10.77 -13.40
CA PRO A 228 15.43 12.03 -13.47
C PRO A 228 16.78 11.95 -12.77
N ASP A 229 17.77 12.68 -13.29
CA ASP A 229 19.05 12.86 -12.60
C ASP A 229 18.92 13.86 -11.45
N ILE A 230 18.68 13.38 -10.24
CA ILE A 230 18.57 14.23 -9.04
C ILE A 230 19.90 14.44 -8.30
N TYR A 231 20.93 13.64 -8.60
CA TYR A 231 22.20 13.65 -7.84
C TYR A 231 23.30 14.37 -8.59
N ASN A 232 23.42 14.11 -9.88
CA ASN A 232 24.51 14.57 -10.75
C ASN A 232 24.02 15.53 -11.84
N TYR A 233 22.87 16.19 -11.63
CA TYR A 233 22.27 17.12 -12.60
C TYR A 233 23.18 18.28 -13.00
N MET A 234 24.11 18.69 -12.13
CA MET A 234 25.05 19.77 -12.42
C MET A 234 26.22 19.33 -13.32
N LEU A 235 26.32 18.04 -13.67
CA LEU A 235 27.36 17.55 -14.55
C LEU A 235 27.13 18.00 -15.99
N LEU A 236 28.15 18.64 -16.56
CA LEU A 236 28.21 19.05 -17.97
C LEU A 236 29.39 18.42 -18.71
N GLU A 237 29.23 18.31 -20.03
CA GLU A 237 30.27 17.80 -20.93
C GLU A 237 31.44 18.80 -21.07
N ARG A 238 32.67 18.28 -21.13
CA ARG A 238 33.88 19.08 -21.38
C ARG A 238 33.97 19.42 -22.87
N THR A 239 34.04 20.71 -23.22
CA THR A 239 34.23 21.21 -24.60
C THR A 239 35.48 22.08 -24.67
N ASP A 240 35.98 22.43 -25.86
CA ASP A 240 37.16 23.31 -25.99
C ASP A 240 36.95 24.69 -25.34
N LEU A 241 35.70 25.11 -25.14
CA LEU A 241 35.31 26.37 -24.49
C LEU A 241 35.09 26.25 -22.98
N THR A 242 34.94 25.03 -22.47
CA THR A 242 34.65 24.75 -21.05
C THR A 242 35.74 23.93 -20.37
N ASP A 243 36.68 23.37 -21.12
CA ASP A 243 37.81 22.60 -20.59
C ASP A 243 38.92 23.54 -20.09
N PRO A 244 39.19 23.59 -18.77
CA PRO A 244 40.20 24.48 -18.19
C PRO A 244 41.60 24.22 -18.80
N LYS A 245 41.92 22.95 -19.07
CA LYS A 245 43.23 22.52 -19.60
C LYS A 245 43.49 22.99 -21.01
N LYS A 246 42.42 23.22 -21.80
CA LYS A 246 42.53 23.72 -23.17
C LYS A 246 42.51 25.25 -23.25
N ARG A 247 41.99 25.92 -22.22
CA ARG A 247 41.92 27.39 -22.17
C ARG A 247 43.19 28.06 -21.65
N CYS A 248 43.99 27.37 -20.83
CA CYS A 248 45.25 27.93 -20.30
C CYS A 248 46.46 27.62 -21.21
N THR A 249 47.32 28.61 -21.44
CA THR A 249 48.60 28.46 -22.18
C THR A 249 49.85 28.65 -21.30
N GLU A 250 49.70 29.01 -20.01
CA GLU A 250 50.80 29.15 -19.04
C GLU A 250 50.60 28.29 -17.78
N GLU A 251 51.73 27.99 -17.13
CA GLU A 251 51.96 27.02 -16.04
C GLU A 251 51.25 27.33 -14.70
N SER A 252 50.33 28.32 -14.64
CA SER A 252 49.69 28.78 -13.40
C SER A 252 48.26 28.27 -13.15
N CYS A 253 47.67 27.47 -14.04
CA CYS A 253 46.39 26.79 -13.80
C CYS A 253 46.71 25.42 -13.18
N ALA A 254 46.99 25.37 -11.88
CA ALA A 254 47.11 24.09 -11.18
C ALA A 254 45.69 23.57 -10.93
N ASP A 255 45.31 22.47 -11.59
CA ASP A 255 44.09 21.70 -11.31
C ASP A 255 43.88 21.60 -9.79
N LYS A 256 42.99 22.41 -9.22
CA LYS A 256 42.52 22.22 -7.84
C LYS A 256 41.48 21.10 -7.91
N ILE A 257 41.96 19.86 -7.93
CA ILE A 257 41.09 18.70 -7.79
C ILE A 257 40.89 18.46 -6.30
N GLU A 258 39.66 18.63 -5.83
CA GLU A 258 39.28 18.16 -4.49
C GLU A 258 38.55 16.83 -4.62
N THR A 259 39.11 15.84 -3.93
CA THR A 259 38.55 14.50 -3.85
C THR A 259 37.60 14.46 -2.66
N VAL A 260 36.30 14.50 -2.94
CA VAL A 260 35.28 14.42 -1.88
C VAL A 260 34.82 12.97 -1.73
N LEU A 261 35.02 12.42 -0.53
CA LEU A 261 34.58 11.07 -0.20
C LEU A 261 33.16 11.15 0.38
N VAL A 262 32.20 10.57 -0.34
CA VAL A 262 30.80 10.58 0.06
C VAL A 262 30.37 9.17 0.40
N GLU A 263 29.99 8.96 1.66
CA GLU A 263 29.36 7.72 2.12
C GLU A 263 27.85 7.86 1.95
N VAL A 264 27.22 6.89 1.28
CA VAL A 264 25.76 6.86 1.16
C VAL A 264 25.16 5.59 1.75
N LYS A 265 23.97 5.69 2.34
CA LYS A 265 23.16 4.54 2.78
C LYS A 265 21.80 4.52 2.06
N PRO A 266 21.25 3.35 1.72
CA PRO A 266 19.90 3.26 1.17
C PRO A 266 18.83 3.79 2.14
N MET A 267 17.83 4.52 1.64
CA MET A 267 16.64 4.94 2.40
C MET A 267 15.54 3.88 2.29
N GLU A 268 15.51 2.95 3.23
CA GLU A 268 14.61 1.79 3.22
C GLU A 268 13.11 2.14 3.15
N CYS A 269 12.70 3.29 3.66
CA CYS A 269 11.31 3.75 3.61
C CYS A 269 10.89 4.38 2.27
N LEU A 270 11.83 4.64 1.35
CA LEU A 270 11.59 5.33 0.08
C LEU A 270 12.10 4.54 -1.15
N GLY A 271 12.71 3.36 -0.97
CA GLY A 271 13.16 2.51 -2.07
C GLY A 271 14.55 2.89 -2.58
N PHE A 272 14.69 3.19 -3.87
CA PHE A 272 15.96 3.40 -4.58
C PHE A 272 16.73 4.71 -4.24
N PHE A 273 16.30 5.45 -3.22
CA PHE A 273 16.96 6.70 -2.84
C PHE A 273 18.03 6.44 -1.78
N VAL A 274 19.11 7.22 -1.82
CA VAL A 274 20.22 7.13 -0.87
C VAL A 274 20.35 8.40 -0.02
N GLU A 275 20.73 8.23 1.25
CA GLU A 275 21.07 9.28 2.23
C GLU A 275 22.59 9.43 2.29
N ILE A 276 23.09 10.66 2.18
CA ILE A 276 24.51 10.97 2.34
C ILE A 276 24.83 11.05 3.84
N LEU A 277 25.82 10.28 4.29
CA LEU A 277 26.33 10.29 5.65
C LEU A 277 27.41 11.36 5.75
N THR A 278 27.14 12.44 6.50
CA THR A 278 28.17 13.41 6.89
C THR A 278 28.51 13.29 8.38
N PRO A 279 29.74 13.65 8.81
CA PRO A 279 30.17 13.55 10.21
C PRO A 279 29.31 14.34 11.22
N GLU A 280 28.46 15.24 10.75
CA GLU A 280 27.69 16.20 11.58
C GLU A 280 26.15 16.01 11.49
N ALA A 281 25.66 15.01 10.76
CA ALA A 281 24.22 14.77 10.58
C ALA A 281 23.62 13.95 11.74
N ASN A 282 23.23 14.63 12.82
CA ASN A 282 22.39 14.05 13.87
C ASN A 282 20.92 13.99 13.43
N GLY A 283 20.52 12.91 12.76
CA GLY A 283 19.11 12.60 12.51
C GLY A 283 18.88 11.60 11.38
N SER A 284 18.80 10.31 11.71
CA SER A 284 18.38 9.26 10.76
C SER A 284 16.86 9.33 10.52
N ILE A 285 16.43 9.47 9.27
CA ILE A 285 15.01 9.54 8.87
C ILE A 285 14.28 8.20 9.11
N CYS A 286 15.01 7.08 9.14
CA CYS A 286 14.46 5.74 9.38
C CYS A 286 14.61 5.26 10.84
N ALA A 287 14.96 6.16 11.78
CA ALA A 287 15.14 5.78 13.19
C ALA A 287 13.89 5.13 13.81
N ASP A 288 12.69 5.40 13.28
CA ASP A 288 11.42 4.89 13.81
C ASP A 288 10.91 3.60 13.12
N ALA A 289 11.65 3.03 12.15
CA ALA A 289 11.23 1.78 11.50
C ALA A 289 11.32 0.57 12.46
N SER A 290 12.26 0.59 13.41
CA SER A 290 12.40 -0.46 14.42
C SER A 290 11.32 -0.42 15.50
N GLU A 291 10.69 0.73 15.76
CA GLU A 291 9.59 0.83 16.72
C GLU A 291 8.24 0.35 16.16
N LYS A 292 8.12 0.19 14.83
CA LYS A 292 6.88 -0.23 14.14
C LYS A 292 6.90 -1.66 13.60
N GLY A 293 7.88 -2.48 13.98
CA GLY A 293 7.86 -3.94 13.72
C GLY A 293 8.04 -4.34 12.25
N ILE A 294 8.66 -3.49 11.42
CA ILE A 294 9.09 -3.89 10.08
C ILE A 294 10.47 -4.54 10.23
N ASN A 295 10.57 -5.85 9.95
CA ASN A 295 11.86 -6.55 9.89
C ASN A 295 12.68 -6.00 8.72
N VAL A 296 13.55 -5.06 9.06
CA VAL A 296 14.53 -4.43 8.18
C VAL A 296 15.71 -5.39 7.98
N PHE A 297 16.11 -5.61 6.73
CA PHE A 297 17.31 -6.37 6.38
C PHE A 297 18.55 -5.71 7.00
N THR A 298 19.27 -6.43 7.86
CA THR A 298 20.36 -5.93 8.73
C THR A 298 21.71 -5.72 8.05
N THR A 299 21.76 -5.45 6.74
CA THR A 299 23.02 -5.17 6.04
C THR A 299 22.96 -3.81 5.36
N THR A 300 23.42 -2.79 6.10
CA THR A 300 23.71 -1.46 5.59
C THR A 300 24.81 -1.57 4.53
N HIS A 301 24.45 -1.53 3.25
CA HIS A 301 25.44 -1.38 2.17
C HIS A 301 25.83 0.10 2.09
N VAL A 302 26.97 0.44 2.69
CA VAL A 302 27.61 1.74 2.49
C VAL A 302 28.32 1.68 1.15
N LEU A 303 27.89 2.52 0.21
CA LEU A 303 28.60 2.72 -1.04
C LEU A 303 29.47 3.96 -0.88
N THR A 304 30.76 3.80 -1.16
CA THR A 304 31.73 4.89 -1.15
C THR A 304 32.10 5.16 -2.59
N PHE A 305 31.83 6.37 -3.06
CA PHE A 305 32.26 6.81 -4.38
C PHE A 305 33.22 7.97 -4.22
N THR A 306 34.22 7.99 -5.08
CA THR A 306 35.20 9.07 -5.18
C THR A 306 34.89 9.81 -6.46
N TYR A 307 34.57 11.09 -6.37
CA TYR A 307 34.48 11.95 -7.56
C TYR A 307 35.49 13.08 -7.45
N GLU A 308 36.08 13.42 -8.57
CA GLU A 308 36.99 14.54 -8.71
C GLU A 308 36.14 15.79 -8.99
N VAL A 309 36.16 16.75 -8.06
CA VAL A 309 35.61 18.07 -8.32
C VAL A 309 36.73 18.90 -8.93
N ASP A 310 36.56 19.26 -10.19
CA ASP A 310 37.37 20.30 -10.83
C ASP A 310 36.93 21.64 -10.22
N LEU A 311 37.75 22.21 -9.34
CA LEU A 311 37.40 23.42 -8.58
C LEU A 311 37.74 24.72 -9.33
N ASP A 312 38.25 24.63 -10.56
CA ASP A 312 38.68 25.81 -11.29
C ASP A 312 37.63 26.43 -12.22
N LEU A 313 37.84 27.72 -12.48
CA LEU A 313 37.00 28.67 -13.22
C LEU A 313 35.61 28.98 -12.62
N ASP A 314 34.70 28.05 -12.27
CA ASP A 314 33.25 28.33 -12.16
C ASP A 314 32.63 28.71 -10.80
N GLY A 315 33.45 28.99 -9.78
CA GLY A 315 32.91 29.27 -8.44
C GLY A 315 32.00 28.14 -7.93
N GLY A 316 32.28 26.90 -8.35
CA GLY A 316 31.64 25.66 -7.91
C GLY A 316 30.24 25.34 -8.47
N ARG A 317 29.67 26.14 -9.39
CA ARG A 317 28.26 25.94 -9.82
C ARG A 317 28.04 24.94 -10.97
N GLY A 318 29.11 24.45 -11.59
CA GLY A 318 29.07 23.36 -12.56
C GLY A 318 30.18 22.35 -12.24
N ARG A 319 29.84 21.07 -12.26
CA ARG A 319 30.84 19.99 -12.16
C ARG A 319 31.08 19.50 -13.59
N TYR A 320 32.33 19.39 -14.00
CA TYR A 320 32.63 18.79 -15.29
C TYR A 320 32.54 17.27 -15.19
N LEU A 321 32.15 16.66 -16.31
CA LEU A 321 32.16 15.21 -16.44
C LEU A 321 33.57 14.68 -16.09
N PRO A 322 33.68 13.65 -15.22
CA PRO A 322 34.96 13.03 -14.90
C PRO A 322 35.64 12.52 -16.17
N ASP A 323 36.98 12.53 -16.20
CA ASP A 323 37.75 12.06 -17.37
C ASP A 323 37.46 10.59 -17.70
N THR A 324 37.06 9.79 -16.72
CA THR A 324 36.63 8.39 -16.89
C THR A 324 35.31 8.24 -17.65
N TRP A 325 34.52 9.31 -17.78
CA TRP A 325 33.18 9.31 -18.37
C TRP A 325 33.12 10.05 -19.71
N GLN A 326 34.26 10.42 -20.31
CA GLN A 326 34.32 11.25 -21.53
C GLN A 326 33.51 10.73 -22.73
N ASP A 327 33.33 9.41 -22.85
CA ASP A 327 32.52 8.79 -23.93
C ASP A 327 31.03 8.63 -23.57
N SER A 328 30.60 9.10 -22.39
CA SER A 328 29.24 8.96 -21.90
C SER A 328 28.40 10.19 -22.21
N THR A 329 27.20 9.97 -22.74
CA THR A 329 26.24 11.05 -23.04
C THR A 329 24.97 10.88 -22.21
N ARG A 330 24.27 11.99 -21.95
CA ARG A 330 22.90 11.94 -21.40
C ARG A 330 21.92 11.61 -22.52
N LYS A 331 20.88 10.84 -22.21
CA LYS A 331 19.78 10.59 -23.15
C LYS A 331 19.06 11.87 -23.58
N ALA A 332 18.88 12.82 -22.65
CA ALA A 332 18.38 14.17 -22.94
C ALA A 332 18.78 15.15 -21.83
N TRP A 333 19.03 16.40 -22.22
CA TRP A 333 19.24 17.50 -21.27
C TRP A 333 17.92 18.01 -20.72
N GLY A 334 17.89 18.29 -19.42
CA GLY A 334 16.80 19.00 -18.77
C GLY A 334 16.88 20.51 -18.95
N GLU A 335 15.93 21.22 -18.37
CA GLU A 335 15.96 22.68 -18.29
C GLU A 335 17.16 23.19 -17.48
N ILE A 336 17.52 22.51 -16.39
CA ILE A 336 18.64 22.93 -15.53
C ILE A 336 19.96 22.93 -16.30
N GLN A 337 20.27 21.88 -17.07
CA GLN A 337 21.52 21.83 -17.85
C GLN A 337 21.55 22.89 -18.95
N ARG A 338 20.41 23.16 -19.60
CA ARG A 338 20.31 24.22 -20.61
C ARG A 338 20.54 25.60 -20.02
N LYS A 339 19.98 25.88 -18.84
CA LYS A 339 20.20 27.15 -18.13
C LYS A 339 21.63 27.28 -17.63
N LEU A 340 22.21 26.18 -17.11
CA LEU A 340 23.61 26.15 -16.70
C LEU A 340 24.54 26.44 -17.88
N TRP A 341 24.28 25.85 -19.06
CA TRP A 341 25.03 26.17 -20.28
C TRP A 341 24.95 27.66 -20.65
N GLY A 342 23.78 28.29 -20.48
CA GLY A 342 23.64 29.74 -20.68
C GLY A 342 24.49 30.59 -19.72
N VAL A 343 24.74 30.11 -18.50
CA VAL A 343 25.68 30.74 -17.55
C VAL A 343 27.10 30.70 -18.10
N TYR A 344 27.50 29.58 -18.70
CA TYR A 344 28.81 29.43 -19.34
C TYR A 344 29.00 30.36 -20.54
N ASP A 345 28.02 30.40 -21.44
CA ASP A 345 28.09 31.25 -22.63
C ASP A 345 28.18 32.74 -22.25
N SER A 346 27.30 33.21 -21.35
CA SER A 346 27.29 34.61 -20.90
C SER A 346 28.55 35.00 -20.11
N ARG A 347 29.16 34.06 -19.38
CA ARG A 347 30.46 34.28 -18.74
C ARG A 347 31.57 34.49 -19.75
N ASN A 348 31.64 33.64 -20.77
CA ASN A 348 32.66 33.74 -21.80
C ASN A 348 32.57 35.10 -22.51
N GLU A 349 31.35 35.58 -22.76
CA GLU A 349 31.12 36.94 -23.27
C GLU A 349 31.63 38.02 -22.31
N TYR A 350 31.42 37.86 -21.01
CA TYR A 350 31.94 38.78 -19.99
C TYR A 350 33.47 38.82 -19.98
N GLU A 351 34.14 37.67 -19.94
CA GLU A 351 35.61 37.58 -19.94
C GLU A 351 36.23 38.15 -21.22
N GLN A 352 35.59 37.93 -22.37
CA GLN A 352 36.00 38.55 -23.63
C GLN A 352 35.86 40.08 -23.59
N ALA A 353 34.77 40.60 -23.02
CA ALA A 353 34.56 42.04 -22.87
C ALA A 353 35.60 42.67 -21.92
N VAL A 354 35.89 42.02 -20.79
CA VAL A 354 36.92 42.47 -19.83
C VAL A 354 38.30 42.49 -20.47
N THR A 355 38.66 41.43 -21.20
CA THR A 355 39.94 41.34 -21.91
C THR A 355 40.06 42.41 -22.99
N ALA A 356 38.99 42.67 -23.74
CA ALA A 356 38.96 43.74 -24.74
C ALA A 356 39.12 45.13 -24.12
N TYR A 357 38.48 45.39 -22.97
CA TYR A 357 38.63 46.64 -22.23
C TYR A 357 40.06 46.82 -21.71
N ASP A 358 40.65 45.77 -21.14
CA ASP A 358 42.00 45.78 -20.60
C ASP A 358 43.09 46.01 -21.65
N ASN A 359 42.98 45.34 -22.81
CA ASN A 359 43.84 45.59 -23.96
C ASN A 359 43.74 47.05 -24.43
N HIS A 360 42.54 47.63 -24.38
CA HIS A 360 42.30 49.04 -24.76
C HIS A 360 42.91 50.03 -23.75
N VAL A 361 42.84 49.74 -22.44
CA VAL A 361 43.52 50.53 -21.40
C VAL A 361 45.04 50.50 -21.61
N THR A 362 45.59 49.33 -21.92
CA THR A 362 47.02 49.17 -22.23
C THR A 362 47.42 49.94 -23.50
N GLU A 363 46.58 49.99 -24.54
CA GLU A 363 46.82 50.79 -25.73
C GLU A 363 46.83 52.31 -25.43
N MET A 364 45.89 52.77 -24.61
CA MET A 364 45.83 54.17 -24.15
C MET A 364 47.06 54.57 -23.34
N GLU A 365 47.58 53.68 -22.50
CA GLU A 365 48.83 53.87 -21.76
C GLU A 365 50.02 54.09 -22.67
N ASN A 366 50.23 53.18 -23.61
CA ASN A 366 51.32 53.26 -24.58
C ASN A 366 51.22 54.56 -25.40
N LYS A 367 49.99 55.01 -25.73
CA LYS A 367 49.76 56.28 -26.44
C LYS A 367 50.09 57.50 -25.57
N VAL A 368 49.74 57.50 -24.28
CA VAL A 368 50.08 58.60 -23.36
C VAL A 368 51.58 58.66 -23.09
N GLU A 369 52.27 57.52 -22.98
CA GLU A 369 53.73 57.47 -22.90
C GLU A 369 54.37 58.10 -24.15
N THR A 370 53.88 57.76 -25.34
CA THR A 370 54.32 58.37 -26.61
C THR A 370 54.11 59.90 -26.63
N ILE A 371 52.98 60.39 -26.08
CA ILE A 371 52.70 61.83 -25.95
C ILE A 371 53.68 62.50 -24.98
N LYS A 372 54.01 61.85 -23.86
CA LYS A 372 54.98 62.33 -22.87
C LYS A 372 56.38 62.42 -23.45
N ASP A 373 56.86 61.38 -24.13
CA ASP A 373 58.17 61.37 -24.78
C ASP A 373 58.31 62.52 -25.78
N ARG A 374 57.28 62.75 -26.60
CA ARG A 374 57.27 63.88 -27.54
C ARG A 374 57.24 65.23 -26.83
N TYR A 375 56.48 65.34 -25.74
CA TYR A 375 56.42 66.55 -24.93
C TYR A 375 57.77 66.88 -24.28
N GLU A 376 58.49 65.88 -23.74
CA GLU A 376 59.82 66.08 -23.13
C GLU A 376 60.84 66.61 -24.14
N VAL A 377 60.86 66.05 -25.35
CA VAL A 377 61.70 66.55 -26.46
C VAL A 377 61.38 68.02 -26.80
N LEU A 378 60.09 68.37 -26.85
CA LEU A 378 59.67 69.73 -27.15
C LEU A 378 59.97 70.72 -26.00
N LYS A 379 59.93 70.27 -24.75
CA LYS A 379 60.31 71.03 -23.55
C LYS A 379 61.80 71.38 -23.53
N GLU A 380 62.68 70.43 -23.86
CA GLU A 380 64.13 70.67 -23.94
C GLU A 380 64.49 71.69 -25.04
N SER A 381 63.70 71.76 -26.11
CA SER A 381 63.89 72.73 -27.21
C SER A 381 63.44 74.17 -26.91
N ASN A 382 63.00 74.48 -25.68
CA ASN A 382 62.48 75.79 -25.24
C ASN A 382 61.25 76.33 -26.02
N ARG A 383 60.49 75.45 -26.69
CA ARG A 383 59.31 75.83 -27.49
C ARG A 383 57.96 75.72 -26.77
N LEU A 384 57.92 75.29 -25.50
CA LEU A 384 56.68 75.08 -24.73
C LEU A 384 56.70 75.77 -23.36
N ARG A 385 55.55 76.33 -22.94
CA ARG A 385 55.35 76.98 -21.62
C ARG A 385 54.95 75.97 -20.53
N LYS A 386 55.27 76.29 -19.26
CA LYS A 386 54.96 75.53 -18.03
C LYS A 386 53.48 75.16 -17.83
N HIS A 387 52.53 75.83 -18.48
CA HIS A 387 51.09 75.58 -18.31
C HIS A 387 50.65 74.19 -18.86
N ASN A 388 51.41 73.62 -19.79
CA ASN A 388 51.06 72.38 -20.49
C ASN A 388 51.27 71.10 -19.67
N GLN A 389 51.88 71.21 -18.48
CA GLN A 389 52.11 70.06 -17.59
C GLN A 389 50.81 69.61 -16.89
N SER A 390 49.82 70.50 -16.75
CA SER A 390 48.51 70.15 -16.18
C SER A 390 47.78 69.12 -17.05
N SER A 391 47.75 69.32 -18.37
CA SER A 391 47.05 68.43 -19.30
C SER A 391 47.65 67.01 -19.38
N LEU A 392 48.94 66.85 -19.11
CA LEU A 392 49.56 65.52 -19.01
C LEU A 392 49.22 64.83 -17.68
N ASN A 393 49.14 65.59 -16.59
CA ASN A 393 48.69 65.06 -15.30
C ASN A 393 47.21 64.63 -15.37
N ASP A 394 46.37 65.34 -16.13
CA ASP A 394 44.96 64.98 -16.34
C ASP A 394 44.81 63.67 -17.12
N LEU A 395 45.69 63.41 -18.09
CA LEU A 395 45.76 62.13 -18.82
C LEU A 395 46.23 60.97 -17.94
N ASP A 396 47.23 61.22 -17.07
CA ASP A 396 47.69 60.22 -16.10
C ASP A 396 46.60 59.85 -15.09
N PHE A 397 45.82 60.84 -14.64
CA PHE A 397 44.69 60.61 -13.75
C PHE A 397 43.57 59.81 -14.44
N LEU A 398 43.29 60.11 -15.71
CA LEU A 398 42.30 59.39 -16.52
C LEU A 398 42.69 57.92 -16.73
N ILE A 399 43.93 57.65 -17.12
CA ILE A 399 44.46 56.29 -17.27
C ILE A 399 44.45 55.55 -15.94
N PHE A 400 44.86 56.21 -14.85
CA PHE A 400 44.83 55.61 -13.52
C PHE A 400 43.41 55.16 -13.15
N GLY A 401 42.39 56.00 -13.38
CA GLY A 401 40.99 55.61 -13.17
C GLY A 401 40.52 54.44 -14.05
N MET A 402 40.98 54.37 -15.30
CA MET A 402 40.68 53.26 -16.21
C MET A 402 41.40 51.96 -15.82
N LYS A 403 42.63 52.03 -15.33
CA LYS A 403 43.38 50.89 -14.77
C LYS A 403 42.72 50.33 -13.53
N GLU A 404 42.29 51.18 -12.62
CA GLU A 404 41.52 50.77 -11.43
C GLU A 404 40.19 50.13 -11.86
N GLY A 405 39.52 50.66 -12.89
CA GLY A 405 38.33 50.05 -13.49
C GLY A 405 38.61 48.67 -14.10
N ALA A 406 39.66 48.53 -14.89
CA ALA A 406 40.07 47.27 -15.50
C ALA A 406 40.46 46.22 -14.44
N MET A 407 41.21 46.64 -13.41
CA MET A 407 41.56 45.79 -12.28
C MET A 407 40.32 45.33 -11.52
N ALA A 408 39.34 46.21 -11.32
CA ALA A 408 38.11 45.83 -10.62
C ALA A 408 37.22 44.90 -11.46
N PHE A 409 37.17 45.08 -12.79
CA PHE A 409 36.51 44.11 -13.68
C PHE A 409 37.21 42.74 -13.69
N ARG A 410 38.54 42.71 -13.59
CA ARG A 410 39.29 41.45 -13.39
C ARG A 410 39.04 40.84 -12.00
N LEU A 411 38.95 41.66 -10.96
CA LEU A 411 38.65 41.18 -9.60
C LEU A 411 37.27 40.53 -9.52
N VAL A 412 36.32 40.93 -10.36
CA VAL A 412 35.02 40.24 -10.50
C VAL A 412 35.19 38.85 -11.13
N SER A 413 36.09 38.68 -12.09
CA SER A 413 36.48 37.36 -12.63
C SER A 413 37.21 36.52 -11.58
N ASP A 414 38.11 37.11 -10.79
CA ASP A 414 38.92 36.42 -9.77
C ASP A 414 38.12 36.10 -8.50
N ALA A 415 37.19 36.96 -8.09
CA ALA A 415 36.40 36.77 -6.87
C ALA A 415 35.34 35.67 -6.95
N LEU A 416 35.18 35.03 -8.13
CA LEU A 416 34.55 33.73 -8.23
C LEU A 416 35.26 32.68 -7.36
N GLU A 417 36.57 32.83 -7.10
CA GLU A 417 37.37 31.96 -6.22
C GLU A 417 36.94 32.04 -4.73
N PHE A 418 36.38 33.17 -4.27
CA PHE A 418 35.89 33.32 -2.89
C PHE A 418 34.53 32.64 -2.65
N SER A 419 33.83 32.24 -3.71
CA SER A 419 32.55 31.53 -3.62
C SER A 419 32.71 30.01 -3.41
N ILE A 420 33.95 29.51 -3.50
CA ILE A 420 34.31 28.08 -3.39
C ILE A 420 33.92 27.50 -2.03
N ASP A 421 34.19 28.20 -0.92
CA ASP A 421 33.81 27.71 0.42
C ASP A 421 32.28 27.61 0.62
N ALA A 422 31.49 28.47 -0.03
CA ALA A 422 30.03 28.49 0.08
C ALA A 422 29.35 27.38 -0.75
N VAL A 423 30.02 26.87 -1.78
CA VAL A 423 29.55 25.75 -2.60
C VAL A 423 29.96 24.40 -2.02
N ALA A 424 31.12 24.29 -1.40
CA ALA A 424 31.49 23.10 -0.63
C ALA A 424 30.45 22.80 0.48
N GLU A 425 29.88 23.84 1.11
CA GLU A 425 28.72 23.74 2.03
C GLU A 425 27.38 23.39 1.33
N GLY A 426 27.30 23.51 0.01
CA GLY A 426 26.12 23.30 -0.83
C GLY A 426 25.95 21.85 -1.31
N VAL A 427 26.94 20.98 -1.08
CA VAL A 427 26.78 19.53 -1.28
C VAL A 427 25.64 19.04 -0.39
N PRO A 428 24.53 18.56 -0.96
CA PRO A 428 23.34 18.23 -0.19
C PRO A 428 23.65 17.12 0.80
N THR A 429 23.55 17.41 2.10
CA THR A 429 23.86 16.44 3.15
C THR A 429 22.69 15.49 3.43
N ILE A 430 21.45 15.85 3.06
CA ILE A 430 20.24 15.03 3.29
C ILE A 430 19.18 15.36 2.21
N PHE A 431 18.76 14.37 1.43
CA PHE A 431 17.63 14.50 0.49
C PHE A 431 16.39 13.78 1.05
N GLY A 432 15.53 14.46 1.84
CA GLY A 432 14.28 13.78 2.23
C GLY A 432 13.42 14.32 3.37
N THR A 433 13.82 15.36 4.10
CA THR A 433 12.96 15.97 5.14
C THR A 433 12.95 17.50 5.08
N SER A 434 11.88 18.07 5.64
CA SER A 434 11.44 19.46 5.51
C SER A 434 12.39 20.54 6.06
N THR A 435 13.61 20.18 6.47
CA THR A 435 14.56 21.09 7.10
C THR A 435 15.84 21.33 6.31
N ASP A 436 16.16 20.53 5.27
CA ASP A 436 17.48 20.64 4.62
C ASP A 436 17.54 20.62 3.09
N ALA A 437 16.39 20.63 2.40
CA ALA A 437 16.35 20.92 0.96
C ALA A 437 16.76 22.37 0.61
N ALA A 438 16.97 23.20 1.63
CA ALA A 438 17.40 24.58 1.49
C ALA A 438 18.94 24.72 1.42
N LYS A 439 19.77 23.71 1.69
CA LYS A 439 21.23 23.83 1.62
C LYS A 439 21.78 24.09 0.21
N PRO A 440 21.43 23.32 -0.84
CA PRO A 440 21.83 23.65 -2.21
C PRO A 440 21.27 25.01 -2.64
N VAL A 441 20.06 25.35 -2.19
CA VAL A 441 19.42 26.65 -2.44
C VAL A 441 20.10 27.80 -1.67
N LYS A 442 20.66 27.56 -0.47
CA LYS A 442 21.33 28.56 0.37
C LYS A 442 22.77 28.82 -0.09
N GLY A 443 23.47 27.80 -0.59
CA GLY A 443 24.81 27.93 -1.19
C GLY A 443 24.77 28.79 -2.46
N THR A 444 23.75 28.59 -3.31
CA THR A 444 23.57 29.40 -4.53
C THR A 444 23.14 30.84 -4.25
N ILE A 445 22.24 31.09 -3.31
CA ILE A 445 21.78 32.47 -3.03
C ILE A 445 22.89 33.38 -2.47
N LYS A 446 23.83 32.87 -1.67
CA LYS A 446 24.89 33.71 -1.04
C LYS A 446 25.85 34.36 -2.05
N SER A 447 26.06 33.74 -3.21
CA SER A 447 27.10 34.16 -4.14
C SER A 447 26.60 35.18 -5.19
N THR A 448 25.30 35.30 -5.40
CA THR A 448 24.69 36.22 -6.39
C THR A 448 24.74 37.69 -5.92
N GLY A 449 24.61 37.94 -4.61
CA GLY A 449 24.70 39.30 -4.05
C GLY A 449 26.10 39.93 -4.09
N PHE A 450 27.15 39.10 -4.17
CA PHE A 450 28.54 39.55 -4.20
C PHE A 450 28.93 40.15 -5.57
N PHE A 451 28.46 39.56 -6.67
CA PHE A 451 28.78 40.00 -8.03
C PHE A 451 28.21 41.39 -8.33
N LEU A 452 26.92 41.59 -8.05
CA LEU A 452 26.24 42.89 -8.12
C LEU A 452 26.95 43.95 -7.25
N TRP A 453 27.38 43.57 -6.04
CA TRP A 453 28.14 44.44 -5.13
C TRP A 453 29.53 44.80 -5.68
N ALA A 454 30.26 43.85 -6.25
CA ALA A 454 31.61 44.08 -6.77
C ALA A 454 31.58 44.99 -8.01
N VAL A 455 30.62 44.78 -8.93
CA VAL A 455 30.42 45.64 -10.11
C VAL A 455 29.96 47.05 -9.69
N SER A 456 29.09 47.17 -8.67
CA SER A 456 28.64 48.50 -8.20
C SER A 456 29.77 49.31 -7.56
N LYS A 457 30.74 48.66 -6.89
CA LYS A 457 31.91 49.33 -6.30
C LYS A 457 32.84 49.97 -7.34
N VAL A 458 32.87 49.45 -8.57
CA VAL A 458 33.64 50.05 -9.68
C VAL A 458 33.07 51.40 -10.11
N VAL A 459 31.73 51.52 -10.13
CA VAL A 459 31.03 52.77 -10.46
C VAL A 459 31.24 53.83 -9.37
N GLU A 460 31.30 53.41 -8.10
CA GLU A 460 31.60 54.29 -6.97
C GLU A 460 33.07 54.76 -6.96
N ALA A 461 34.02 53.87 -7.29
CA ALA A 461 35.46 54.17 -7.19
C ALA A 461 36.00 55.03 -8.36
N SER A 462 35.35 55.01 -9.53
CA SER A 462 35.84 55.69 -10.73
C SER A 462 35.42 57.17 -10.86
N PHE A 463 34.42 57.63 -10.08
CA PHE A 463 33.86 58.98 -10.20
C PHE A 463 33.47 59.61 -8.85
N ASP A 464 34.35 59.57 -7.85
CA ASP A 464 34.05 60.10 -6.52
C ASP A 464 34.03 61.64 -6.48
N SER A 465 32.96 62.22 -7.03
CA SER A 465 32.40 63.51 -6.67
C SER A 465 30.87 63.47 -6.85
N ILE A 466 30.17 63.22 -5.73
CA ILE A 466 28.74 63.44 -5.40
C ILE A 466 27.95 62.15 -5.05
N GLU A 467 27.44 62.16 -3.81
CA GLU A 467 26.56 61.18 -3.14
C GLU A 467 25.33 60.73 -3.96
N ASN A 468 25.13 59.41 -4.04
CA ASN A 468 23.92 58.64 -3.67
C ASN A 468 23.76 57.42 -4.56
N ILE A 469 23.85 56.26 -3.91
CA ILE A 469 23.73 54.91 -4.47
C ILE A 469 22.25 54.51 -4.40
N ALA A 470 21.62 54.20 -5.55
CA ALA A 470 20.72 53.02 -5.71
C ALA A 470 19.88 53.01 -7.00
N GLU A 471 19.62 54.12 -7.71
CA GLU A 471 18.75 54.08 -8.89
C GLU A 471 19.25 55.05 -9.96
N TYR A 472 20.07 54.57 -10.88
CA TYR A 472 20.43 55.34 -12.06
C TYR A 472 20.72 54.42 -13.25
N ASN A 473 19.74 54.37 -14.14
CA ASN A 473 19.79 53.69 -15.43
C ASN A 473 21.10 54.00 -16.19
N LYS A 474 21.54 53.03 -17.00
CA LYS A 474 22.67 53.06 -17.96
C LYS A 474 22.74 54.31 -18.88
N GLU A 475 21.82 55.27 -18.79
CA GLU A 475 21.67 56.38 -19.75
C GLU A 475 22.38 57.70 -19.39
N THR A 476 22.78 57.96 -18.14
CA THR A 476 23.18 59.34 -17.74
C THR A 476 24.59 59.52 -17.19
N GLN A 477 25.46 58.51 -17.20
CA GLN A 477 26.88 58.67 -16.84
C GLN A 477 27.80 58.73 -18.06
N VAL A 478 27.45 59.62 -18.97
CA VAL A 478 28.30 60.01 -20.10
C VAL A 478 28.84 61.39 -19.80
N ARG A 479 29.90 61.45 -18.99
CA ARG A 479 30.71 62.68 -18.96
C ARG A 479 31.71 62.59 -20.11
N GLU A 480 31.58 63.47 -21.09
CA GLU A 480 32.61 63.64 -22.12
C GLU A 480 33.87 64.20 -21.45
N PHE A 481 34.97 63.46 -21.52
CA PHE A 481 36.28 63.97 -21.15
C PHE A 481 36.86 64.66 -22.39
N GLU A 482 36.78 65.98 -22.46
CA GLU A 482 37.43 66.76 -23.52
C GLU A 482 38.84 67.10 -23.07
N ILE A 483 39.86 66.47 -23.68
CA ILE A 483 41.24 66.82 -23.41
C ILE A 483 41.54 68.14 -24.09
N ASP A 484 41.93 69.16 -23.31
CA ASP A 484 42.30 70.51 -23.80
C ASP A 484 43.65 70.53 -24.56
N LEU A 485 44.12 69.39 -25.09
CA LEU A 485 45.36 69.27 -25.86
C LEU A 485 45.30 70.08 -27.17
N PHE A 486 44.10 70.52 -27.59
CA PHE A 486 43.85 71.26 -28.82
C PHE A 486 44.25 72.73 -28.77
N GLN A 487 44.39 73.34 -27.58
CA GLN A 487 44.82 74.74 -27.44
C GLN A 487 46.34 74.92 -27.47
N LEU A 488 47.11 73.83 -27.56
CA LEU A 488 48.56 73.90 -27.70
C LEU A 488 48.94 74.59 -29.02
N GLU A 489 49.63 75.74 -28.91
CA GLU A 489 50.42 76.41 -29.96
C GLU A 489 51.65 75.56 -30.39
N ALA A 490 51.57 74.23 -30.18
CA ALA A 490 52.63 73.25 -30.37
C ALA A 490 52.53 72.56 -31.73
N ASP A 491 53.66 71.97 -32.10
CA ASP A 491 53.97 71.12 -33.24
C ASP A 491 52.81 70.25 -33.78
N TYR A 492 52.71 70.11 -35.11
CA TYR A 492 51.62 69.40 -35.80
C TYR A 492 51.50 67.93 -35.34
N GLU A 493 52.64 67.29 -35.06
CA GLU A 493 52.69 65.90 -34.62
C GLU A 493 52.01 65.68 -33.25
N LEU A 494 52.17 66.61 -32.30
CA LEU A 494 51.54 66.51 -30.97
C LEU A 494 50.02 66.66 -31.05
N ARG A 495 49.53 67.51 -31.95
CA ARG A 495 48.09 67.64 -32.23
C ARG A 495 47.52 66.38 -32.89
N ASN A 496 48.28 65.72 -33.74
CA ASN A 496 47.85 64.46 -34.35
C ASN A 496 47.73 63.34 -33.31
N LEU A 497 48.74 63.19 -32.44
CA LEU A 497 48.70 62.24 -31.32
C LEU A 497 47.54 62.52 -30.34
N GLY A 498 47.23 63.79 -30.06
CA GLY A 498 46.08 64.17 -29.24
C GLY A 498 44.72 63.80 -29.85
N ARG A 499 44.57 63.87 -31.19
CA ARG A 499 43.36 63.42 -31.89
C ARG A 499 43.20 61.90 -31.84
N GLU A 500 44.30 61.18 -32.00
CA GLU A 500 44.32 59.72 -31.87
C GLU A 500 43.94 59.30 -30.43
N MET A 501 44.45 59.99 -29.41
CA MET A 501 44.07 59.75 -28.01
C MET A 501 42.58 60.05 -27.75
N GLN A 502 42.04 61.13 -28.32
CA GLN A 502 40.61 61.44 -28.20
C GLN A 502 39.73 60.37 -28.86
N ALA A 503 40.19 59.74 -29.96
CA ALA A 503 39.49 58.62 -30.57
C ALA A 503 39.49 57.38 -29.64
N LEU A 504 40.63 57.06 -29.03
CA LEU A 504 40.73 55.96 -28.05
C LEU A 504 39.83 56.18 -26.82
N ILE A 505 39.74 57.42 -26.30
CA ILE A 505 38.86 57.74 -25.16
C ILE A 505 37.37 57.59 -25.50
N ARG A 506 36.97 57.90 -26.74
CA ARG A 506 35.59 57.65 -27.19
C ARG A 506 35.28 56.17 -27.24
N GLN A 507 36.22 55.36 -27.74
CA GLN A 507 36.10 53.90 -27.81
C GLN A 507 36.11 53.24 -26.42
N GLU A 508 36.82 53.80 -25.43
CA GLU A 508 36.82 53.29 -24.05
C GLU A 508 35.41 53.21 -23.47
N ARG A 509 34.58 54.22 -23.72
CA ARG A 509 33.21 54.27 -23.21
C ARG A 509 32.34 53.15 -23.80
N GLU A 510 32.52 52.85 -25.08
CA GLU A 510 31.80 51.76 -25.76
C GLU A 510 32.19 50.40 -25.16
N LEU A 511 33.49 50.18 -24.96
CA LEU A 511 34.01 48.95 -24.36
C LEU A 511 33.59 48.81 -22.89
N ARG A 512 33.60 49.90 -22.11
CA ARG A 512 33.13 49.89 -20.71
C ARG A 512 31.65 49.52 -20.60
N LEU A 513 30.81 50.08 -21.47
CA LEU A 513 29.40 49.74 -21.52
C LEU A 513 29.19 48.28 -21.93
N ALA A 514 30.00 47.76 -22.85
CA ALA A 514 29.98 46.35 -23.24
C ALA A 514 30.29 45.42 -22.05
N VAL A 515 31.29 45.76 -21.22
CA VAL A 515 31.60 45.01 -19.99
C VAL A 515 30.41 45.00 -19.02
N PHE A 516 29.76 46.15 -18.79
CA PHE A 516 28.58 46.22 -17.92
C PHE A 516 27.37 45.45 -18.47
N LEU A 517 27.15 45.45 -19.78
CA LEU A 517 26.08 44.67 -20.41
C LEU A 517 26.35 43.16 -20.30
N ALA A 518 27.59 42.74 -20.54
CA ALA A 518 27.98 41.34 -20.41
C ALA A 518 27.89 40.85 -18.95
N ALA A 519 28.26 41.69 -17.97
CA ALA A 519 28.12 41.38 -16.54
C ALA A 519 26.65 41.18 -16.13
N ASP A 520 25.76 42.07 -16.58
CA ASP A 520 24.32 42.02 -16.33
C ASP A 520 23.67 40.77 -16.96
N ASN A 521 24.07 40.43 -18.20
CA ASN A 521 23.63 39.20 -18.86
C ASN A 521 24.10 37.94 -18.10
N PHE A 522 25.33 37.93 -17.60
CA PHE A 522 25.88 36.83 -16.81
C PHE A 522 25.13 36.66 -15.48
N ASP A 523 24.85 37.75 -14.76
CA ASP A 523 24.06 37.68 -13.52
C ASP A 523 22.63 37.21 -13.78
N GLY A 524 21.99 37.70 -14.84
CA GLY A 524 20.67 37.24 -15.29
C GLY A 524 20.64 35.74 -15.61
N ALA A 525 21.63 35.22 -16.33
CA ALA A 525 21.74 33.78 -16.62
C ALA A 525 21.88 32.94 -15.34
N ARG A 526 22.63 33.43 -14.33
CA ARG A 526 22.79 32.75 -13.04
C ARG A 526 21.49 32.70 -12.25
N LEU A 527 20.73 33.80 -12.22
CA LEU A 527 19.41 33.85 -11.58
C LEU A 527 18.43 32.88 -12.24
N ASP A 528 18.43 32.81 -13.56
CA ASP A 528 17.61 31.88 -14.33
C ASP A 528 17.94 30.41 -14.00
N TYR A 529 19.23 30.07 -13.89
CA TYR A 529 19.67 28.74 -13.46
C TYR A 529 19.22 28.42 -12.03
N ASP A 530 19.45 29.34 -11.09
CA ASP A 530 19.05 29.15 -9.69
C ASP A 530 17.54 28.97 -9.55
N ALA A 531 16.75 29.69 -10.35
CA ALA A 531 15.30 29.54 -10.41
C ALA A 531 14.88 28.15 -10.93
N ALA A 532 15.53 27.64 -11.98
CA ALA A 532 15.26 26.31 -12.53
C ALA A 532 15.60 25.20 -11.51
N VAL A 533 16.73 25.31 -10.81
CA VAL A 533 17.11 24.38 -9.74
C VAL A 533 16.08 24.38 -8.60
N GLN A 534 15.65 25.56 -8.15
CA GLN A 534 14.62 25.68 -7.12
C GLN A 534 13.27 25.10 -7.57
N GLN A 535 12.92 25.24 -8.85
CA GLN A 535 11.72 24.62 -9.42
C GLN A 535 11.82 23.09 -9.39
N GLY A 536 12.94 22.52 -9.82
CA GLY A 536 13.22 21.09 -9.75
C GLY A 536 13.04 20.52 -8.35
N PHE A 537 13.68 21.11 -7.34
CA PHE A 537 13.55 20.63 -5.97
C PHE A 537 12.17 20.83 -5.35
N ARG A 538 11.46 21.91 -5.69
CA ARG A 538 10.06 22.07 -5.25
C ARG A 538 9.17 20.96 -5.81
N LYS A 539 9.36 20.60 -7.09
CA LYS A 539 8.65 19.48 -7.74
C LYS A 539 9.01 18.14 -7.13
N LEU A 540 10.27 17.92 -6.78
CA LEU A 540 10.69 16.68 -6.11
C LEU A 540 10.04 16.56 -4.73
N GLN A 541 9.92 17.66 -3.99
CA GLN A 541 9.21 17.68 -2.70
C GLN A 541 7.71 17.41 -2.86
N GLU A 542 7.09 17.92 -3.92
CA GLU A 542 5.68 17.64 -4.25
C GLU A 542 5.46 16.13 -4.43
N LEU A 543 6.30 15.48 -5.25
CA LEU A 543 6.27 14.03 -5.47
C LEU A 543 6.43 13.25 -4.15
N ILE A 544 7.41 13.61 -3.31
CA ILE A 544 7.66 12.92 -2.04
C ILE A 544 6.45 13.05 -1.09
N ARG A 545 5.83 14.23 -1.01
CA ARG A 545 4.64 14.45 -0.18
C ARG A 545 3.44 13.64 -0.67
N LEU A 546 3.22 13.61 -1.98
CA LEU A 546 2.15 12.82 -2.60
C LEU A 546 2.34 11.33 -2.34
N ARG A 547 3.54 10.79 -2.55
CA ARG A 547 3.84 9.38 -2.24
C ARG A 547 3.62 9.02 -0.78
N LYS A 548 3.99 9.89 0.16
CA LYS A 548 3.70 9.70 1.60
C LYS A 548 2.19 9.68 1.88
N ARG A 549 1.43 10.57 1.22
CA ARG A 549 -0.03 10.60 1.33
C ARG A 549 -0.67 9.33 0.76
N TRP A 550 -0.27 8.91 -0.44
CA TRP A 550 -0.73 7.67 -1.07
C TRP A 550 -0.37 6.45 -0.23
N ALA A 551 0.81 6.39 0.39
CA ALA A 551 1.16 5.30 1.29
C ALA A 551 0.19 5.17 2.48
N GLY A 552 -0.23 6.31 3.06
CA GLY A 552 -1.26 6.34 4.10
C GLY A 552 -2.62 5.86 3.60
N GLN A 553 -3.07 6.35 2.45
CA GLN A 553 -4.34 5.96 1.83
C GLN A 553 -4.35 4.48 1.42
N ILE A 554 -3.26 3.96 0.82
CA ILE A 554 -3.11 2.55 0.49
C ILE A 554 -3.19 1.68 1.74
N ALA A 555 -2.60 2.12 2.86
CA ALA A 555 -2.70 1.38 4.12
C ALA A 555 -4.15 1.35 4.62
N GLU A 556 -4.85 2.48 4.60
CA GLU A 556 -6.27 2.57 4.95
C GLU A 556 -7.14 1.65 4.09
N GLU A 557 -6.97 1.66 2.77
CA GLU A 557 -7.71 0.77 1.86
C GLU A 557 -7.41 -0.72 2.10
N ARG A 558 -6.17 -1.08 2.47
CA ARG A 558 -5.84 -2.47 2.86
C ARG A 558 -6.60 -2.89 4.13
N TYR A 559 -6.76 -1.99 5.10
CA TYR A 559 -7.56 -2.25 6.29
C TYR A 559 -9.06 -2.39 5.96
N ASN A 560 -9.58 -1.54 5.07
CA ASN A 560 -10.97 -1.64 4.60
C ASN A 560 -11.23 -2.97 3.89
N ASP A 561 -10.39 -3.38 2.94
CA ASP A 561 -10.50 -4.68 2.25
C ASP A 561 -10.41 -5.85 3.25
N MET A 562 -9.47 -5.80 4.20
CA MET A 562 -9.37 -6.81 5.26
C MET A 562 -10.65 -6.89 6.09
N ALA A 563 -11.23 -5.75 6.47
CA ALA A 563 -12.48 -5.69 7.22
C ALA A 563 -13.65 -6.28 6.43
N PHE A 564 -13.79 -5.93 5.14
CA PHE A 564 -14.84 -6.49 4.29
C PHE A 564 -14.70 -8.01 4.12
N ARG A 565 -13.48 -8.53 3.96
CA ARG A 565 -13.23 -9.98 3.90
C ARG A 565 -13.61 -10.68 5.20
N LEU A 566 -13.27 -10.07 6.34
CA LEU A 566 -13.63 -10.61 7.65
C LEU A 566 -15.15 -10.64 7.85
N PHE A 567 -15.85 -9.54 7.52
CA PHE A 567 -17.32 -9.49 7.62
C PHE A 567 -18.01 -10.44 6.66
N GLN A 568 -17.49 -10.58 5.44
CA GLN A 568 -17.98 -11.57 4.47
C GLN A 568 -17.80 -13.00 5.01
N HIS A 569 -16.63 -13.31 5.55
CA HIS A 569 -16.36 -14.63 6.14
C HIS A 569 -17.32 -14.93 7.29
N ASP A 570 -17.49 -13.99 8.22
CA ASP A 570 -18.42 -14.16 9.34
C ASP A 570 -19.87 -14.29 8.88
N ALA A 571 -20.29 -13.49 7.89
CA ALA A 571 -21.62 -13.59 7.29
C ALA A 571 -21.87 -14.95 6.64
N LEU A 572 -20.90 -15.46 5.88
CA LEU A 572 -20.98 -16.78 5.23
C LEU A 572 -21.01 -17.91 6.26
N ARG A 573 -20.21 -17.83 7.33
CA ARG A 573 -20.21 -18.80 8.42
C ARG A 573 -21.58 -18.85 9.12
N LYS A 574 -22.14 -17.68 9.47
CA LYS A 574 -23.49 -17.57 10.06
C LYS A 574 -24.56 -18.10 9.11
N TYR A 575 -24.47 -17.77 7.82
CA TYR A 575 -25.39 -18.29 6.81
C TYR A 575 -25.32 -19.82 6.72
N ARG A 576 -24.12 -20.42 6.70
CA ARG A 576 -23.94 -21.88 6.66
C ARG A 576 -24.56 -22.56 7.89
N GLN A 577 -24.27 -22.06 9.09
CA GLN A 577 -24.86 -22.59 10.34
C GLN A 577 -26.40 -22.52 10.31
N GLN A 578 -26.96 -21.40 9.86
CA GLN A 578 -28.41 -21.25 9.75
C GLN A 578 -29.01 -22.12 8.64
N PHE A 579 -28.29 -22.32 7.53
CA PHE A 579 -28.69 -23.21 6.45
C PHE A 579 -28.74 -24.67 6.92
N ASP A 580 -27.73 -25.13 7.67
CA ASP A 580 -27.72 -26.47 8.25
C ASP A 580 -28.92 -26.67 9.21
N LEU A 581 -29.24 -25.67 10.04
CA LEU A 581 -30.44 -25.69 10.88
C LEU A 581 -31.73 -25.75 10.04
N ALA A 582 -31.83 -24.96 8.98
CA ALA A 582 -32.98 -25.01 8.07
C ALA A 582 -33.11 -26.38 7.40
N GLN A 583 -31.99 -26.98 6.99
CA GLN A 583 -31.95 -28.31 6.41
C GLN A 583 -32.45 -29.38 7.40
N GLN A 584 -32.06 -29.31 8.68
CA GLN A 584 -32.58 -30.19 9.74
C GLN A 584 -34.09 -30.04 9.90
N TYR A 585 -34.62 -28.82 9.99
CA TYR A 585 -36.08 -28.61 10.10
C TYR A 585 -36.84 -29.11 8.87
N VAL A 586 -36.31 -28.89 7.66
CA VAL A 586 -36.90 -29.41 6.42
C VAL A 586 -36.86 -30.95 6.40
N TYR A 587 -35.80 -31.57 6.91
CA TYR A 587 -35.72 -33.02 7.09
C TYR A 587 -36.77 -33.54 8.08
N LEU A 588 -36.88 -32.92 9.27
CA LEU A 588 -37.90 -33.26 10.26
C LEU A 588 -39.33 -33.07 9.72
N THR A 589 -39.54 -32.09 8.83
CA THR A 589 -40.81 -31.89 8.13
C THR A 589 -41.11 -33.05 7.20
N ALA A 590 -40.11 -33.53 6.45
CA ALA A 590 -40.26 -34.70 5.60
C ALA A 590 -40.53 -35.97 6.41
N ALA A 591 -39.92 -36.11 7.59
CA ALA A 591 -40.19 -37.24 8.48
C ALA A 591 -41.61 -37.21 9.04
N ALA A 592 -42.10 -36.02 9.43
CA ALA A 592 -43.49 -35.85 9.86
C ALA A 592 -44.48 -36.10 8.72
N TYR A 593 -44.16 -35.66 7.51
CA TYR A 593 -44.93 -35.94 6.30
C TYR A 593 -45.01 -37.44 6.01
N ASP A 594 -43.88 -38.15 6.07
CA ASP A 594 -43.85 -39.61 5.85
C ASP A 594 -44.62 -40.36 6.93
N TYR A 595 -44.43 -39.98 8.20
CA TYR A 595 -45.13 -40.55 9.34
C TYR A 595 -46.65 -40.38 9.25
N GLU A 596 -47.13 -39.18 8.90
CA GLU A 596 -48.57 -38.94 8.79
C GLU A 596 -49.18 -39.59 7.55
N THR A 597 -48.52 -39.48 6.39
CA THR A 597 -49.10 -39.99 5.14
C THR A 597 -49.01 -41.51 5.03
N ASN A 598 -47.97 -42.12 5.63
CA ASN A 598 -47.72 -43.57 5.67
C ASN A 598 -47.96 -44.27 4.32
N LEU A 599 -47.52 -43.62 3.24
CA LEU A 599 -47.71 -44.10 1.88
C LEU A 599 -46.75 -45.25 1.57
N ALA A 600 -47.16 -46.16 0.69
CA ALA A 600 -46.30 -47.24 0.24
C ALA A 600 -45.02 -46.70 -0.42
N GLY A 601 -43.90 -47.41 -0.29
CA GLY A 601 -42.58 -46.95 -0.80
C GLY A 601 -42.52 -46.72 -2.31
N ASN A 602 -43.48 -47.23 -3.09
CA ASN A 602 -43.61 -47.00 -4.53
C ASN A 602 -44.56 -45.85 -4.90
N ASP A 603 -45.20 -45.20 -3.93
CA ASP A 603 -46.08 -44.06 -4.17
C ASP A 603 -45.26 -42.83 -4.61
N PRO A 604 -45.65 -42.13 -5.69
CA PRO A 604 -44.96 -40.91 -6.13
C PRO A 604 -44.86 -39.80 -5.08
N ALA A 605 -45.77 -39.80 -4.10
CA ALA A 605 -45.83 -38.84 -3.00
C ALA A 605 -45.26 -39.40 -1.68
N ASN A 606 -44.57 -40.55 -1.69
CA ASN A 606 -43.92 -41.07 -0.49
C ASN A 606 -42.84 -40.10 0.08
N GLY A 607 -42.74 -40.02 1.41
CA GLY A 607 -41.88 -39.07 2.13
C GLY A 607 -40.39 -39.43 2.14
N ASP A 608 -40.03 -40.71 2.09
CA ASP A 608 -38.65 -41.23 2.02
C ASP A 608 -37.84 -40.58 0.88
N ARG A 609 -38.49 -40.35 -0.27
CA ARG A 609 -37.84 -39.65 -1.39
C ARG A 609 -37.38 -38.24 -1.02
N PHE A 610 -38.16 -37.51 -0.23
CA PHE A 610 -37.80 -36.17 0.23
C PHE A 610 -36.66 -36.23 1.26
N LEU A 611 -36.73 -37.15 2.22
CA LEU A 611 -35.68 -37.35 3.23
C LEU A 611 -34.30 -37.53 2.60
N ARG A 612 -34.20 -38.40 1.59
CA ARG A 612 -32.95 -38.63 0.84
C ARG A 612 -32.50 -37.40 0.07
N GLN A 613 -33.42 -36.73 -0.62
CA GLN A 613 -33.11 -35.54 -1.41
C GLN A 613 -32.55 -34.43 -0.51
N ILE A 614 -33.15 -34.21 0.66
CA ILE A 614 -32.82 -33.11 1.57
C ILE A 614 -31.37 -33.17 2.04
N VAL A 615 -30.85 -34.35 2.39
CA VAL A 615 -29.46 -34.50 2.89
C VAL A 615 -28.42 -34.01 1.87
N GLY A 616 -28.67 -34.21 0.58
CA GLY A 616 -27.76 -33.81 -0.49
C GLY A 616 -27.88 -32.33 -0.93
N LEU A 617 -28.91 -31.60 -0.49
CA LEU A 617 -29.16 -30.23 -0.95
C LEU A 617 -28.17 -29.24 -0.33
N ARG A 618 -27.70 -28.29 -1.16
CA ARG A 618 -26.75 -27.22 -0.80
C ARG A 618 -27.25 -25.82 -1.11
N SER A 619 -28.46 -25.70 -1.64
CA SER A 619 -29.06 -24.44 -2.02
C SER A 619 -30.39 -24.26 -1.31
N LEU A 620 -30.67 -23.00 -0.96
CA LEU A 620 -31.93 -22.62 -0.33
C LEU A 620 -33.11 -22.80 -1.29
N GLY A 621 -32.89 -22.56 -2.59
CA GLY A 621 -33.96 -22.43 -3.57
C GLY A 621 -34.57 -21.03 -3.56
N GLU A 622 -35.62 -20.84 -4.37
CA GLU A 622 -36.31 -19.55 -4.47
C GLU A 622 -37.42 -19.45 -3.43
N LEU A 623 -37.37 -18.38 -2.63
CA LEU A 623 -38.34 -18.03 -1.61
C LEU A 623 -38.88 -16.64 -1.90
N ARG A 624 -40.19 -16.47 -1.77
CA ARG A 624 -40.86 -15.16 -1.93
C ARG A 624 -41.32 -14.63 -0.59
N TRP A 625 -40.90 -13.41 -0.26
CA TRP A 625 -41.47 -12.65 0.86
C TRP A 625 -42.96 -12.40 0.61
N THR A 626 -43.81 -12.71 1.58
CA THR A 626 -45.26 -12.55 1.47
C THR A 626 -45.84 -11.84 2.70
N THR A 627 -46.98 -11.17 2.53
CA THR A 627 -47.73 -10.48 3.61
C THR A 627 -48.78 -11.38 4.27
N GLY A 628 -48.70 -12.69 4.04
CA GLY A 628 -49.59 -13.70 4.64
C GLY A 628 -49.18 -14.12 6.06
N PRO A 629 -49.80 -15.19 6.62
CA PRO A 629 -49.44 -15.72 7.94
C PRO A 629 -48.02 -16.31 8.03
N TRP A 630 -47.33 -16.47 6.89
CA TRP A 630 -45.95 -16.95 6.79
C TRP A 630 -45.05 -15.84 6.26
N ASP A 631 -43.85 -15.65 6.84
CA ASP A 631 -42.90 -14.62 6.37
C ASP A 631 -42.39 -14.91 4.95
N VAL A 632 -42.29 -16.19 4.56
CA VAL A 632 -41.78 -16.62 3.25
C VAL A 632 -42.62 -17.75 2.66
N GLU A 633 -42.68 -17.80 1.33
CA GLU A 633 -43.32 -18.88 0.57
C GLU A 633 -42.31 -19.57 -0.38
N PRO A 634 -42.19 -20.90 -0.35
CA PRO A 634 -41.33 -21.65 -1.26
C PRO A 634 -41.90 -21.71 -2.68
N ILE A 635 -41.05 -21.47 -3.67
CA ILE A 635 -41.40 -21.57 -5.10
C ILE A 635 -40.88 -22.90 -5.66
N VAL A 636 -41.82 -23.74 -6.11
CA VAL A 636 -41.53 -25.03 -6.76
C VAL A 636 -40.95 -24.79 -8.16
N GLY A 637 -39.90 -25.54 -8.51
CA GLY A 637 -39.22 -25.47 -9.81
C GLY A 637 -37.87 -24.72 -9.79
N SER A 638 -37.44 -24.23 -8.63
CA SER A 638 -36.19 -23.49 -8.43
C SER A 638 -35.03 -24.33 -7.86
N GLY A 639 -35.27 -25.61 -7.52
CA GLY A 639 -34.34 -26.46 -6.79
C GLY A 639 -34.25 -26.13 -5.30
N GLY A 640 -33.30 -26.77 -4.61
CA GLY A 640 -32.99 -26.47 -3.22
C GLY A 640 -34.05 -26.88 -2.20
N LEU A 641 -33.87 -26.44 -0.96
CA LEU A 641 -34.76 -26.76 0.17
C LEU A 641 -36.19 -26.23 -0.06
N ALA A 642 -36.32 -25.05 -0.69
CA ALA A 642 -37.60 -24.45 -1.02
C ALA A 642 -38.42 -25.35 -1.96
N GLU A 643 -37.82 -25.93 -3.00
CA GLU A 643 -38.56 -26.83 -3.89
C GLU A 643 -39.06 -28.07 -3.15
N THR A 644 -38.21 -28.73 -2.36
CA THR A 644 -38.63 -29.92 -1.59
C THR A 644 -39.78 -29.59 -0.64
N LEU A 645 -39.70 -28.45 0.04
CA LEU A 645 -40.73 -28.01 0.97
C LEU A 645 -42.05 -27.66 0.24
N GLY A 646 -41.96 -26.93 -0.88
CA GLY A 646 -43.12 -26.61 -1.71
C GLY A 646 -43.81 -27.85 -2.29
N ARG A 647 -43.05 -28.85 -2.73
CA ARG A 647 -43.61 -30.12 -3.23
C ARG A 647 -44.32 -30.92 -2.13
N MET A 648 -43.76 -30.97 -0.92
CA MET A 648 -44.43 -31.59 0.23
C MET A 648 -45.76 -30.91 0.54
N ARG A 649 -45.77 -29.56 0.57
CA ARG A 649 -47.01 -28.78 0.73
C ARG A 649 -48.04 -29.14 -0.32
N ASP A 650 -47.66 -29.08 -1.60
CA ASP A 650 -48.58 -29.27 -2.72
C ASP A 650 -49.17 -30.69 -2.72
N ASN A 651 -48.36 -31.70 -2.41
CA ASN A 651 -48.84 -33.07 -2.20
C ASN A 651 -49.79 -33.16 -1.00
N PHE A 652 -49.41 -32.57 0.14
CA PHE A 652 -50.18 -32.67 1.39
C PHE A 652 -51.55 -32.02 1.27
N VAL A 653 -51.68 -30.90 0.56
CA VAL A 653 -52.98 -30.25 0.32
C VAL A 653 -53.99 -31.21 -0.32
N VAL A 654 -53.53 -32.09 -1.23
CA VAL A 654 -54.37 -33.11 -1.85
C VAL A 654 -54.60 -34.30 -0.91
N LEU A 655 -53.52 -34.82 -0.29
CA LEU A 655 -53.56 -35.99 0.57
C LEU A 655 -54.39 -35.75 1.85
N LYS A 656 -54.37 -34.54 2.41
CA LYS A 656 -55.13 -34.17 3.61
C LYS A 656 -56.61 -34.49 3.47
N GLY A 657 -57.18 -34.27 2.29
CA GLY A 657 -58.56 -34.62 1.99
C GLY A 657 -58.78 -36.12 1.73
N GLN A 658 -57.84 -36.78 1.03
CA GLN A 658 -57.96 -38.20 0.68
C GLN A 658 -57.80 -39.11 1.90
N LEU A 659 -56.91 -38.76 2.82
CA LEU A 659 -56.63 -39.50 4.06
C LEU A 659 -57.59 -39.16 5.21
N GLY A 660 -58.50 -38.20 5.00
CA GLY A 660 -59.52 -37.84 5.99
C GLY A 660 -59.01 -36.98 7.15
N PHE A 661 -57.80 -36.42 7.07
CA PHE A 661 -57.26 -35.52 8.10
C PHE A 661 -58.05 -34.23 8.24
N ASN A 662 -58.77 -33.82 7.20
CA ASN A 662 -59.70 -32.69 7.23
C ASN A 662 -61.00 -32.97 8.00
N ASN A 663 -61.31 -34.23 8.33
CA ASN A 663 -62.50 -34.62 9.07
C ASN A 663 -62.19 -35.77 10.04
N PRO A 664 -61.48 -35.48 11.15
CA PRO A 664 -61.06 -36.51 12.10
C PRO A 664 -62.28 -37.22 12.69
N GLN A 665 -62.40 -38.52 12.43
CA GLN A 665 -63.42 -39.38 13.04
C GLN A 665 -62.88 -39.94 14.35
N TYR A 666 -63.47 -39.50 15.47
CA TYR A 666 -63.16 -40.08 16.77
C TYR A 666 -63.87 -41.42 16.92
N GLU A 667 -63.20 -42.50 16.52
CA GLU A 667 -63.71 -43.85 16.75
C GLU A 667 -63.32 -44.34 18.16
N ALA A 668 -64.18 -44.05 19.13
CA ALA A 668 -64.01 -44.55 20.50
C ALA A 668 -64.54 -46.00 20.61
N ASN A 669 -63.74 -46.97 20.13
CA ASN A 669 -64.05 -48.38 20.29
C ASN A 669 -63.85 -48.81 21.76
N ARG A 670 -64.95 -49.09 22.46
CA ARG A 670 -64.92 -49.58 23.85
C ARG A 670 -64.76 -51.09 23.84
N PHE A 671 -63.58 -51.58 24.21
CA PHE A 671 -63.32 -53.01 24.42
C PHE A 671 -63.58 -53.38 25.89
N SER A 672 -64.46 -54.35 26.14
CA SER A 672 -64.73 -54.82 27.51
C SER A 672 -63.84 -56.00 27.85
N LEU A 673 -62.91 -55.82 28.81
CA LEU A 673 -62.10 -56.95 29.30
C LEU A 673 -62.99 -58.09 29.83
N ARG A 674 -64.02 -57.78 30.62
CA ARG A 674 -64.92 -58.80 31.20
C ARG A 674 -65.65 -59.62 30.14
N ARG A 675 -66.24 -58.96 29.14
CA ARG A 675 -67.10 -59.62 28.15
C ARG A 675 -66.32 -60.19 26.97
N GLU A 676 -65.37 -59.44 26.43
CA GLU A 676 -64.67 -59.79 25.19
C GLU A 676 -63.45 -60.67 25.46
N LEU A 677 -62.60 -60.32 26.43
CA LEU A 677 -61.40 -61.11 26.75
C LEU A 677 -61.72 -62.33 27.61
N PHE A 678 -62.55 -62.15 28.65
CA PHE A 678 -62.85 -63.22 29.62
C PHE A 678 -64.16 -63.95 29.36
N GLY A 679 -64.96 -63.53 28.38
CA GLY A 679 -66.20 -64.20 28.00
C GLY A 679 -67.27 -64.23 29.09
N LEU A 680 -67.18 -63.36 30.10
CA LEU A 680 -68.07 -63.35 31.25
C LEU A 680 -69.27 -62.43 30.97
N ASP A 681 -70.48 -62.97 31.14
CA ASP A 681 -71.71 -62.19 30.98
C ASP A 681 -71.79 -61.04 32.01
N GLY A 682 -72.21 -59.87 31.54
CA GLY A 682 -72.29 -58.63 32.32
C GLY A 682 -73.52 -58.51 33.22
N THR A 683 -74.41 -59.49 33.22
CA THR A 683 -75.74 -59.42 33.85
C THR A 683 -75.90 -60.25 35.14
N GLY A 684 -74.81 -60.85 35.65
CA GLY A 684 -74.80 -61.70 36.84
C GLY A 684 -73.75 -61.35 37.90
N ASP A 685 -73.81 -62.07 39.03
CA ASP A 685 -73.00 -61.89 40.25
C ASP A 685 -71.51 -61.64 39.96
N ASN A 686 -70.93 -60.63 40.63
CA ASN A 686 -69.57 -60.13 40.38
C ASN A 686 -68.48 -61.09 40.87
N SER A 687 -68.85 -62.16 41.56
CA SER A 687 -67.94 -63.16 42.09
C SER A 687 -67.04 -63.80 41.01
N ALA A 688 -67.61 -64.13 39.85
CA ALA A 688 -66.85 -64.67 38.72
C ALA A 688 -65.84 -63.66 38.13
N TRP A 689 -66.21 -62.38 38.09
CA TRP A 689 -65.32 -61.32 37.60
C TRP A 689 -64.19 -61.03 38.57
N GLN A 690 -64.49 -60.98 39.87
CA GLN A 690 -63.49 -60.80 40.92
C GLN A 690 -62.50 -61.97 40.97
N ALA A 691 -62.99 -63.21 40.81
CA ALA A 691 -62.15 -64.40 40.75
C ALA A 691 -61.21 -64.37 39.52
N ALA A 692 -61.72 -63.95 38.35
CA ALA A 692 -60.90 -63.79 37.16
C ALA A 692 -59.79 -62.75 37.38
N LEU A 693 -60.12 -61.56 37.90
CA LEU A 693 -59.11 -60.54 38.21
C LEU A 693 -58.10 -61.02 39.25
N GLN A 694 -58.55 -61.68 40.32
CA GLN A 694 -57.65 -62.23 41.35
C GLN A 694 -56.65 -63.25 40.77
N SER A 695 -57.04 -64.02 39.75
CA SER A 695 -56.12 -64.97 39.10
C SER A 695 -54.95 -64.32 38.35
N TYR A 696 -55.07 -63.03 38.00
CA TYR A 696 -54.02 -62.24 37.34
C TYR A 696 -53.32 -61.28 38.30
N TYR A 697 -53.61 -61.34 39.59
CA TYR A 697 -52.92 -60.51 40.58
C TYR A 697 -51.51 -61.02 40.82
N VAL A 698 -50.54 -60.10 40.74
CA VAL A 698 -49.12 -60.34 41.03
C VAL A 698 -48.70 -59.36 42.11
N ALA A 699 -47.99 -59.86 43.12
CA ALA A 699 -47.51 -59.03 44.24
C ALA A 699 -46.46 -57.99 43.80
N ASP A 700 -45.74 -58.27 42.70
CA ASP A 700 -44.88 -57.33 42.02
C ASP A 700 -44.98 -57.51 40.51
N ILE A 701 -45.61 -56.58 39.82
CA ILE A 701 -45.76 -56.62 38.35
C ILE A 701 -44.41 -56.59 37.62
N ASN A 702 -43.36 -56.05 38.23
CA ASN A 702 -42.02 -56.01 37.63
C ASN A 702 -41.33 -57.37 37.63
N SER A 703 -41.90 -58.39 38.29
CA SER A 703 -41.43 -59.76 38.19
C SER A 703 -41.76 -60.41 36.84
N ASP A 704 -42.73 -59.87 36.07
CA ASP A 704 -42.97 -60.29 34.69
C ASP A 704 -41.92 -59.64 33.76
N PRO A 705 -41.10 -60.41 33.02
CA PRO A 705 -40.04 -59.87 32.15
C PRO A 705 -40.55 -58.92 31.07
N ARG A 706 -41.81 -59.05 30.64
CA ARG A 706 -42.41 -58.18 29.63
C ARG A 706 -42.76 -56.83 30.22
N VAL A 707 -43.32 -56.82 31.44
CA VAL A 707 -43.65 -55.58 32.17
C VAL A 707 -42.36 -54.84 32.53
N ALA A 708 -41.35 -55.54 33.06
CA ALA A 708 -40.06 -54.94 33.39
C ALA A 708 -39.35 -54.30 32.19
N ARG A 709 -39.57 -54.83 30.98
CA ARG A 709 -38.99 -54.30 29.75
C ARG A 709 -39.76 -53.12 29.16
N LEU A 710 -41.09 -53.14 29.24
CA LEU A 710 -41.96 -52.20 28.51
C LEU A 710 -42.52 -51.08 29.39
N ALA A 711 -42.69 -51.32 30.69
CA ALA A 711 -43.24 -50.35 31.61
C ALA A 711 -42.12 -49.65 32.39
N LYS A 712 -42.25 -48.33 32.57
CA LYS A 712 -41.35 -47.56 33.42
C LYS A 712 -41.85 -47.62 34.86
N ALA A 713 -41.01 -48.06 35.79
CA ALA A 713 -41.33 -48.01 37.21
C ALA A 713 -41.62 -46.55 37.65
N PRO A 714 -42.62 -46.33 38.52
CA PRO A 714 -42.87 -45.01 39.10
C PRO A 714 -41.60 -44.45 39.76
N TYR A 715 -41.36 -43.15 39.60
CA TYR A 715 -40.16 -42.52 40.11
C TYR A 715 -40.07 -42.66 41.65
N GLY A 716 -38.99 -43.26 42.16
CA GLY A 716 -38.77 -43.48 43.59
C GLY A 716 -39.40 -44.74 44.18
N ALA A 717 -40.03 -45.61 43.39
CA ALA A 717 -40.55 -46.88 43.86
C ALA A 717 -39.43 -47.94 43.97
N ALA A 718 -39.04 -48.28 45.20
CA ALA A 718 -38.13 -49.41 45.50
C ALA A 718 -38.89 -50.64 46.03
N ASP A 719 -40.17 -50.47 46.37
CA ASP A 719 -41.02 -51.53 46.93
C ASP A 719 -41.73 -52.33 45.82
N PRO A 720 -42.06 -53.62 46.09
CA PRO A 720 -42.89 -54.45 45.22
C PRO A 720 -44.14 -53.71 44.74
N GLN A 721 -44.44 -53.75 43.44
CA GLN A 721 -45.59 -53.06 42.85
C GLN A 721 -46.74 -54.04 42.60
N PRO A 722 -47.68 -54.22 43.56
CA PRO A 722 -48.79 -55.15 43.37
C PRO A 722 -49.75 -54.66 42.29
N GLY A 723 -50.16 -55.54 41.40
CA GLY A 723 -51.04 -55.18 40.29
C GLY A 723 -51.58 -56.38 39.54
N LEU A 724 -52.39 -56.12 38.52
CA LEU A 724 -52.98 -57.12 37.66
C LEU A 724 -52.16 -57.22 36.37
N VAL A 725 -51.60 -58.41 36.08
CA VAL A 725 -50.90 -58.68 34.82
C VAL A 725 -51.82 -59.51 33.94
N ILE A 726 -52.65 -58.82 33.16
CA ILE A 726 -53.60 -59.43 32.22
C ILE A 726 -52.87 -59.60 30.86
N PRO A 727 -52.80 -60.82 30.31
CA PRO A 727 -52.03 -61.15 29.11
C PRO A 727 -52.57 -60.56 27.81
#